data_AF-A0A7W2Z8Y4-F1
#
_entry.id   AF-A0A7W2Z8Y4-F1
#
_cell.length_a   1.000
_cell.length_b   1.000
_cell.length_c   1.000
_cell.angle_alpha   90.00
_cell.angle_beta   90.00
_cell.angle_gamma   90.00
#
_symmetry.space_group_name_H-M   'P 1'
#
loop_
_entity.id
_entity.type
_entity.pdbx_description
1 polymer ?
#
loop_
_entity_poly.entity_id
_entity_poly.type
_entity_poly.pdbx_seq_one_letter_code
_entity_poly.pdbx_strand_id
1 'polypeptide(L)'
;MKMVLPIDGYRSATEFMEALQGSEGDTHWLMKKAEHWHGGIHIYDSFAANAVFKPGSHGLKCMTDGQVVAWRLNDNYQTAQFKKKMLKFSTTFVLIKSTCSPDKDKPDNSLDFYTLWMQIAPLSEYGVTDTLTATVTARALKIRQDNTFSGWMRNGMSQGISVPRDALHHYEAPRDTHTTLPRGSVVEIEQEATFILNGKPAPFIFITVVSVPEGAKTGLSVGESGWISGLDKFVKRQDITLPAWMQEARKHGVFNQVVTVSGEDALSVEAGDVIGHLSLNEQAYGNPQYFSHLEVFSQDARMKDFLTNKAGVTKGVAELHTLADKMRWQHRERDNSFVMAGVGGDPSPTTAERYTPETQCRRLEVDGKTWYYIPDELAWVAVEDVQRANQFDLEKRGFIALEQEDSPQSIFQTPKESWLRQAFGRLEELARGETRDMYSSSYTEKYQKLLKQMDSNQDGVIDAGELWRFLHNRQPHIQYQVQRLVVKHHSEWLKDGTSALWQAALDEQAKKYPDLALFNCDFINKLVWMRDVPEIRSSEALWHMHPVVFLDAIKADEYDFSTRESTIRAIVAESRKQGFSLNTQVAYILATVKRETGDTFRPVREGDWAGHTSTDDFRQTHYRYYPYYGRGFVQITWDYNYRAYSEKLGVDLVTDPDKTLDPRIALFILIDGFKNGVFTGKKLTDYVSTTSTDFYHARRCINGLDHAEQIKGFADDFLSKMDAGEWQ
;
A
#
# COMPACT_ATOMS: atom_id res chain seq x y z
N MET A 1 -11.36 4.75 -6.55
CA MET A 1 -9.90 4.80 -6.77
C MET A 1 -9.27 3.65 -5.99
N LYS A 2 -8.34 2.88 -6.58
CA LYS A 2 -7.61 1.84 -5.84
C LYS A 2 -6.62 2.48 -4.87
N MET A 3 -6.43 1.87 -3.70
CA MET A 3 -5.42 2.27 -2.73
C MET A 3 -4.62 1.05 -2.27
N VAL A 4 -3.30 1.16 -2.30
CA VAL A 4 -2.35 0.16 -1.79
C VAL A 4 -1.49 0.81 -0.72
N LEU A 5 -1.13 0.07 0.33
CA LEU A 5 -0.23 0.57 1.37
C LEU A 5 1.19 0.78 0.80
N PRO A 6 1.94 1.76 1.33
CA PRO A 6 3.22 2.16 0.75
C PRO A 6 4.32 1.09 0.87
N ILE A 7 4.14 0.08 1.72
CA ILE A 7 5.06 -1.05 1.92
C ILE A 7 4.29 -2.34 2.18
N ASP A 8 4.87 -3.47 1.76
CA ASP A 8 4.31 -4.80 2.03
C ASP A 8 4.51 -5.19 3.51
N GLY A 9 3.65 -6.08 4.02
CA GLY A 9 3.74 -6.61 5.39
C GLY A 9 2.68 -6.09 6.35
N TYR A 10 1.83 -5.18 5.90
CA TYR A 10 0.70 -4.63 6.64
C TYR A 10 -0.62 -4.98 5.98
N ARG A 11 -1.64 -5.30 6.79
CA ARG A 11 -2.96 -5.75 6.32
C ARG A 11 -3.98 -4.64 6.24
N SER A 12 -3.75 -3.52 6.93
CA SER A 12 -4.65 -2.38 6.97
C SER A 12 -3.90 -1.07 7.19
N ALA A 13 -4.56 0.04 6.85
CA ALA A 13 -4.08 1.38 7.18
C ALA A 13 -3.85 1.54 8.70
N THR A 14 -4.74 1.01 9.53
CA THR A 14 -4.60 1.03 11.00
C THR A 14 -3.31 0.36 11.46
N GLU A 15 -3.03 -0.87 11.00
CA GLU A 15 -1.81 -1.60 11.37
C GLU A 15 -0.54 -0.88 10.90
N PHE A 16 -0.57 -0.32 9.68
CA PHE A 16 0.53 0.51 9.17
C PHE A 16 0.76 1.75 10.05
N MET A 17 -0.32 2.44 10.43
CA MET A 17 -0.26 3.64 11.28
C MET A 17 0.27 3.32 12.68
N GLU A 18 -0.11 2.19 13.27
CA GLU A 18 0.43 1.74 14.56
C GLU A 18 1.95 1.51 14.48
N ALA A 19 2.44 0.88 13.41
CA ALA A 19 3.87 0.67 13.20
C ALA A 19 4.63 1.97 12.94
N LEU A 20 4.07 2.87 12.11
CA LEU A 20 4.62 4.20 11.85
C LEU A 20 4.82 4.99 13.14
N GLN A 21 3.82 4.96 14.03
CA GLN A 21 3.83 5.66 15.31
C GLN A 21 4.73 5.01 16.36
N GLY A 22 4.83 3.67 16.35
CA GLY A 22 5.68 2.90 17.24
C GLY A 22 7.17 3.03 16.93
N SER A 23 7.52 3.50 15.72
CA SER A 23 8.91 3.69 15.31
C SER A 23 9.60 4.81 16.11
N GLU A 24 10.91 4.66 16.34
CA GLU A 24 11.76 5.67 17.00
C GLU A 24 12.13 6.85 16.06
N GLY A 25 11.48 6.96 14.89
CA GLY A 25 11.76 7.95 13.85
C GLY A 25 10.94 9.23 13.94
N ASP A 26 11.37 10.26 13.21
CA ASP A 26 10.74 11.59 13.07
C ASP A 26 9.54 11.48 12.09
N THR A 27 8.57 10.59 12.35
CA THR A 27 7.43 10.26 11.45
C THR A 27 6.29 11.28 11.53
N HIS A 28 6.64 12.56 11.46
CA HIS A 28 5.74 13.64 11.79
C HIS A 28 4.78 13.96 10.66
N TRP A 29 3.53 14.22 11.01
CA TRP A 29 2.52 14.82 10.14
C TRP A 29 2.24 16.22 10.70
N LEU A 30 2.16 17.22 9.81
CA LEU A 30 1.94 18.65 10.05
C LEU A 30 3.10 19.46 10.64
N MET A 31 3.94 18.90 11.51
CA MET A 31 5.02 19.71 12.12
C MET A 31 6.22 18.90 12.59
N LYS A 32 7.44 19.32 12.23
CA LYS A 32 8.67 18.69 12.74
C LYS A 32 8.94 19.08 14.19
N LYS A 33 9.76 18.29 14.89
CA LYS A 33 10.26 18.64 16.23
C LYS A 33 11.05 19.95 16.28
N ALA A 34 11.61 20.35 15.13
CA ALA A 34 12.24 21.65 14.94
C ALA A 34 11.25 22.79 14.65
N GLU A 35 9.97 22.63 15.02
CA GLU A 35 8.93 23.68 15.07
C GLU A 35 8.63 24.37 13.73
N HIS A 36 8.74 23.63 12.62
CA HIS A 36 8.32 24.11 11.31
C HIS A 36 7.36 23.15 10.62
N TRP A 37 6.60 23.71 9.68
CA TRP A 37 5.64 23.03 8.81
C TRP A 37 6.23 21.74 8.21
N HIS A 38 5.43 20.68 8.18
CA HIS A 38 5.78 19.44 7.51
C HIS A 38 4.54 18.82 6.86
N GLY A 39 4.52 18.79 5.53
CA GLY A 39 3.34 18.42 4.76
C GLY A 39 3.10 16.92 4.59
N GLY A 40 4.03 16.06 5.02
CA GLY A 40 4.02 14.63 4.71
C GLY A 40 4.31 13.74 5.92
N ILE A 41 4.83 12.54 5.67
CA ILE A 41 5.32 11.58 6.67
C ILE A 41 6.65 10.98 6.23
N HIS A 42 7.41 10.41 7.17
CA HIS A 42 8.62 9.65 6.89
C HIS A 42 8.42 8.14 7.08
N ILE A 43 8.90 7.33 6.14
CA ILE A 43 8.92 5.87 6.23
C ILE A 43 10.35 5.44 6.51
N TYR A 44 10.59 4.81 7.66
CA TYR A 44 11.92 4.38 8.11
C TYR A 44 12.10 2.86 8.05
N ASP A 45 13.34 2.42 7.87
CA ASP A 45 13.75 1.02 7.89
C ASP A 45 13.42 0.27 9.19
N SER A 46 13.26 0.97 10.32
CA SER A 46 12.87 0.38 11.61
C SER A 46 11.57 -0.44 11.56
N PHE A 47 10.63 -0.08 10.67
CA PHE A 47 9.42 -0.86 10.41
C PHE A 47 9.26 -1.24 8.93
N ALA A 48 10.03 -0.63 8.02
CA ALA A 48 9.99 -0.86 6.58
C ALA A 48 11.29 -1.49 6.01
N ALA A 49 11.97 -2.36 6.77
CA ALA A 49 13.25 -2.96 6.39
C ALA A 49 13.23 -3.77 5.07
N ASN A 50 12.05 -4.18 4.61
CA ASN A 50 11.83 -4.86 3.31
C ASN A 50 11.78 -3.89 2.11
N ALA A 51 11.71 -2.58 2.36
CA ALA A 51 11.77 -1.52 1.36
C ALA A 51 13.18 -0.94 1.17
N VAL A 52 14.18 -1.36 1.96
CA VAL A 52 15.60 -1.08 1.69
C VAL A 52 16.06 -1.98 0.55
N PHE A 53 16.78 -1.41 -0.43
CA PHE A 53 17.23 -2.16 -1.60
C PHE A 53 18.19 -3.30 -1.20
N LYS A 54 17.83 -4.52 -1.58
CA LYS A 54 18.65 -5.73 -1.50
C LYS A 54 18.05 -6.80 -2.42
N PRO A 55 18.80 -7.82 -2.85
CA PRO A 55 18.23 -8.91 -3.63
C PRO A 55 16.97 -9.49 -2.96
N GLY A 56 15.83 -9.43 -3.65
CA GLY A 56 14.53 -9.88 -3.13
C GLY A 56 13.78 -8.86 -2.25
N SER A 57 14.22 -7.60 -2.17
CA SER A 57 13.43 -6.53 -1.54
C SER A 57 12.13 -6.26 -2.30
N HIS A 58 11.12 -5.81 -1.57
CA HIS A 58 9.79 -5.53 -2.11
C HIS A 58 9.65 -4.08 -2.60
N GLY A 59 10.48 -3.18 -2.07
CA GLY A 59 10.46 -1.75 -2.39
C GLY A 59 9.25 -1.00 -1.83
N LEU A 60 9.25 0.31 -2.08
CA LEU A 60 8.12 1.21 -1.85
C LEU A 60 7.09 1.03 -2.96
N LYS A 61 5.80 1.05 -2.61
CA LYS A 61 4.68 0.82 -3.53
C LYS A 61 3.94 2.11 -3.86
N CYS A 62 3.63 2.31 -5.13
CA CYS A 62 2.71 3.35 -5.55
C CYS A 62 1.36 3.15 -4.86
N MET A 63 0.84 4.18 -4.19
CA MET A 63 -0.37 4.04 -3.40
C MET A 63 -1.64 4.09 -4.26
N THR A 64 -1.60 4.71 -5.43
CA THR A 64 -2.79 4.98 -6.27
C THR A 64 -2.45 4.87 -7.74
N ASP A 65 -3.44 4.55 -8.57
CA ASP A 65 -3.28 4.69 -10.02
C ASP A 65 -3.11 6.17 -10.38
N GLY A 66 -2.27 6.47 -11.38
CA GLY A 66 -1.99 7.84 -11.78
C GLY A 66 -0.99 7.96 -12.91
N GLN A 67 -0.48 9.18 -13.11
CA GLN A 67 0.53 9.50 -14.10
C GLN A 67 1.73 10.17 -13.44
N VAL A 68 2.94 9.74 -13.79
CA VAL A 68 4.16 10.45 -13.42
C VAL A 68 4.18 11.76 -14.20
N VAL A 69 4.24 12.89 -13.48
CA VAL A 69 4.25 14.24 -14.07
C VAL A 69 5.57 14.98 -13.87
N ALA A 70 6.36 14.57 -12.87
CA ALA A 70 7.70 15.08 -12.68
C ALA A 70 8.57 14.08 -11.93
N TRP A 71 9.88 14.16 -12.13
CA TRP A 71 10.86 13.42 -11.32
C TRP A 71 12.19 14.16 -11.22
N ARG A 72 13.00 13.72 -10.28
CA ARG A 72 14.45 13.92 -10.27
C ARG A 72 15.08 12.58 -9.98
N LEU A 73 15.95 12.09 -10.85
CA LEU A 73 16.70 10.87 -10.62
C LEU A 73 18.16 11.22 -10.35
N ASN A 74 18.66 10.90 -9.15
CA ASN A 74 20.08 11.05 -8.89
C ASN A 74 20.87 9.86 -9.47
N ASP A 75 21.98 10.17 -10.13
CA ASP A 75 22.97 9.16 -10.55
C ASP A 75 23.70 8.56 -9.33
N ASN A 76 24.03 9.40 -8.34
CA ASN A 76 24.66 9.03 -7.08
C ASN A 76 24.10 9.87 -5.91
N TYR A 77 24.41 9.47 -4.68
CA TYR A 77 24.10 10.27 -3.50
C TYR A 77 24.60 11.71 -3.65
N GLN A 78 23.74 12.65 -3.28
CA GLN A 78 24.15 14.02 -3.04
C GLN A 78 24.94 14.09 -1.74
N THR A 79 25.79 15.10 -1.62
CA THR A 79 26.58 15.30 -0.40
C THR A 79 26.51 16.74 0.07
N ALA A 80 26.49 16.95 1.39
CA ALA A 80 26.66 18.26 2.00
C ALA A 80 27.74 18.19 3.09
N GLN A 81 28.53 19.24 3.20
CA GLN A 81 29.64 19.28 4.14
C GLN A 81 29.13 19.56 5.56
N PHE A 82 29.55 18.72 6.52
CA PHE A 82 29.40 19.00 7.94
C PHE A 82 30.73 18.78 8.65
N LYS A 83 31.33 19.88 9.13
CA LYS A 83 32.70 19.88 9.68
C LYS A 83 33.69 19.29 8.66
N LYS A 84 34.32 18.15 9.00
CA LYS A 84 35.28 17.43 8.16
C LYS A 84 34.68 16.28 7.36
N LYS A 85 33.36 16.04 7.46
CA LYS A 85 32.66 14.94 6.79
C LYS A 85 31.83 15.47 5.62
N MET A 86 31.74 14.68 4.56
CA MET A 86 30.76 14.85 3.49
C MET A 86 29.64 13.85 3.74
N LEU A 87 28.51 14.35 4.23
CA LEU A 87 27.36 13.51 4.59
C LEU A 87 26.49 13.27 3.36
N LYS A 88 26.10 12.01 3.15
CA LYS A 88 25.31 11.54 2.00
C LYS A 88 23.81 11.60 2.25
N PHE A 89 23.07 11.97 1.22
CA PHE A 89 21.61 11.92 1.18
C PHE A 89 21.12 11.84 -0.27
N SER A 90 19.86 11.45 -0.48
CA SER A 90 19.24 11.45 -1.80
C SER A 90 18.27 12.62 -1.96
N THR A 91 18.20 13.16 -3.17
CA THR A 91 17.19 14.13 -3.61
C THR A 91 16.30 13.55 -4.71
N THR A 92 16.41 12.24 -4.94
CA THR A 92 15.61 11.53 -5.94
C THR A 92 14.15 11.60 -5.51
N PHE A 93 13.29 12.02 -6.43
CA PHE A 93 11.85 12.06 -6.21
C PHE A 93 11.09 11.67 -7.47
N VAL A 94 9.85 11.21 -7.27
CA VAL A 94 8.85 11.06 -8.33
C VAL A 94 7.53 11.67 -7.84
N LEU A 95 6.87 12.42 -8.73
CA LEU A 95 5.59 13.07 -8.50
C LEU A 95 4.54 12.41 -9.38
N ILE A 96 3.49 11.91 -8.76
CA ILE A 96 2.41 11.19 -9.41
C ILE A 96 1.13 11.99 -9.26
N LYS A 97 0.47 12.33 -10.37
CA LYS A 97 -0.85 12.95 -10.39
C LYS A 97 -1.92 11.88 -10.51
N SER A 98 -2.94 11.99 -9.67
CA SER A 98 -4.06 11.06 -9.60
C SER A 98 -5.38 11.83 -9.54
N THR A 99 -6.44 11.21 -10.05
CA THR A 99 -7.81 11.75 -9.98
C THR A 99 -8.71 10.77 -9.27
N CYS A 100 -9.34 11.20 -8.17
CA CYS A 100 -10.43 10.48 -7.56
C CYS A 100 -11.76 11.00 -8.10
N SER A 101 -12.50 10.16 -8.80
CA SER A 101 -13.88 10.43 -9.22
C SER A 101 -14.81 9.41 -8.55
N PRO A 102 -15.34 9.69 -7.34
CA PRO A 102 -16.20 8.79 -6.58
C PRO A 102 -17.42 8.28 -7.38
N ASP A 103 -17.97 9.15 -8.22
CA ASP A 103 -19.09 8.85 -9.09
C ASP A 103 -18.88 9.51 -10.45
N LYS A 104 -18.76 8.70 -11.51
CA LYS A 104 -18.59 9.18 -12.89
C LYS A 104 -19.75 10.05 -13.36
N ASP A 105 -20.94 9.85 -12.79
CA ASP A 105 -22.14 10.63 -13.10
C ASP A 105 -22.18 11.97 -12.35
N LYS A 106 -21.24 12.18 -11.41
CA LYS A 106 -21.08 13.40 -10.60
C LYS A 106 -19.64 13.92 -10.64
N PRO A 107 -19.14 14.33 -11.83
CA PRO A 107 -17.75 14.74 -12.01
C PRO A 107 -17.34 15.94 -11.15
N ASP A 108 -18.30 16.76 -10.72
CA ASP A 108 -18.07 17.90 -9.82
C ASP A 108 -17.56 17.48 -8.43
N ASN A 109 -17.76 16.22 -8.03
CA ASN A 109 -17.18 15.64 -6.81
C ASN A 109 -15.87 14.89 -7.08
N SER A 110 -15.18 15.21 -8.19
CA SER A 110 -13.84 14.68 -8.43
C SER A 110 -12.78 15.55 -7.78
N LEU A 111 -11.65 14.94 -7.45
CA LEU A 111 -10.49 15.61 -6.86
C LEU A 111 -9.23 15.17 -7.58
N ASP A 112 -8.50 16.14 -8.12
CA ASP A 112 -7.11 15.94 -8.55
C ASP A 112 -6.17 16.15 -7.37
N PHE A 113 -5.22 15.23 -7.19
CA PHE A 113 -4.20 15.33 -6.15
C PHE A 113 -2.89 14.72 -6.64
N TYR A 114 -1.84 14.97 -5.88
CA TYR A 114 -0.50 14.50 -6.15
C TYR A 114 0.01 13.66 -4.99
N THR A 115 0.74 12.59 -5.32
CA THR A 115 1.55 11.83 -4.37
C THR A 115 3.01 12.08 -4.70
N LEU A 116 3.73 12.68 -3.75
CA LEU A 116 5.17 12.91 -3.84
C LEU A 116 5.88 11.83 -3.04
N TRP A 117 6.80 11.13 -3.73
CA TRP A 117 7.79 10.29 -3.09
C TRP A 117 9.15 10.94 -3.23
N MET A 118 9.80 11.23 -2.12
CA MET A 118 11.08 11.93 -2.07
C MET A 118 12.09 11.16 -1.20
N GLN A 119 13.38 11.44 -1.44
CA GLN A 119 14.50 10.74 -0.79
C GLN A 119 14.43 9.23 -1.09
N ILE A 120 14.19 8.90 -2.35
CA ILE A 120 14.25 7.53 -2.87
C ILE A 120 15.72 7.18 -3.17
N ALA A 121 16.10 5.91 -3.08
CA ALA A 121 17.46 5.46 -3.39
C ALA A 121 17.93 5.94 -4.80
N PRO A 122 19.16 6.48 -4.94
CA PRO A 122 19.72 6.90 -6.23
C PRO A 122 20.11 5.71 -7.11
N LEU A 123 20.39 5.92 -8.40
CA LEU A 123 20.78 4.85 -9.33
C LEU A 123 22.00 4.04 -8.86
N SER A 124 22.98 4.70 -8.24
CA SER A 124 24.17 4.05 -7.70
C SER A 124 23.86 2.94 -6.68
N GLU A 125 22.74 3.04 -5.95
CA GLU A 125 22.34 2.03 -4.95
C GLU A 125 21.91 0.71 -5.60
N TYR A 126 21.32 0.80 -6.80
CA TYR A 126 20.83 -0.35 -7.55
C TYR A 126 21.95 -1.14 -8.23
N GLY A 127 23.21 -0.67 -8.12
CA GLY A 127 24.35 -1.26 -8.83
C GLY A 127 24.19 -1.20 -10.35
N VAL A 128 23.35 -0.28 -10.86
CA VAL A 128 23.16 -0.10 -12.30
C VAL A 128 24.39 0.57 -12.87
N THR A 129 25.31 -0.24 -13.37
CA THR A 129 26.33 0.20 -14.32
C THR A 129 25.69 0.25 -15.71
N ASP A 130 26.32 0.91 -16.68
CA ASP A 130 25.86 0.92 -18.08
C ASP A 130 25.97 -0.45 -18.77
N THR A 131 26.20 -1.49 -18.00
CA THR A 131 26.61 -2.81 -18.45
C THR A 131 25.78 -3.85 -17.73
N LEU A 132 25.17 -4.73 -18.52
CA LEU A 132 24.26 -5.76 -18.05
C LEU A 132 25.05 -6.82 -17.29
N THR A 133 24.75 -7.11 -16.03
CA THR A 133 25.45 -8.17 -15.29
C THR A 133 24.72 -9.52 -15.41
N ALA A 134 25.44 -10.62 -15.19
CA ALA A 134 24.88 -11.96 -15.11
C ALA A 134 25.58 -12.81 -14.05
N THR A 135 24.85 -13.77 -13.49
CA THR A 135 25.39 -14.79 -12.59
C THR A 135 25.49 -16.12 -13.31
N VAL A 136 26.64 -16.78 -13.23
CA VAL A 136 26.84 -18.13 -13.79
C VAL A 136 26.05 -19.16 -12.98
N THR A 137 25.12 -19.86 -13.63
CA THR A 137 24.31 -20.91 -13.00
C THR A 137 24.82 -22.32 -13.29
N ALA A 138 25.58 -22.48 -14.38
CA ALA A 138 26.22 -23.74 -14.74
C ALA A 138 27.31 -24.13 -13.74
N ARG A 139 27.43 -25.45 -13.47
CA ARG A 139 28.43 -25.98 -12.52
C ARG A 139 29.88 -25.65 -12.91
N ALA A 140 30.17 -25.66 -14.20
CA ALA A 140 31.43 -25.24 -14.79
C ALA A 140 31.16 -24.75 -16.22
N LEU A 141 31.17 -23.43 -16.41
CA LEU A 141 30.87 -22.80 -17.70
C LEU A 141 32.17 -22.60 -18.49
N LYS A 142 32.24 -23.13 -19.71
CA LYS A 142 33.45 -23.01 -20.54
C LYS A 142 33.76 -21.56 -20.89
N ILE A 143 35.02 -21.18 -20.69
CA ILE A 143 35.58 -19.91 -21.13
C ILE A 143 36.12 -20.08 -22.56
N ARG A 144 35.97 -19.03 -23.36
CA ARG A 144 36.47 -18.94 -24.72
C ARG A 144 37.12 -17.58 -24.95
N GLN A 145 37.92 -17.49 -26.00
CA GLN A 145 38.62 -16.27 -26.41
C GLN A 145 38.44 -16.03 -27.91
N ASP A 146 38.76 -14.83 -28.36
CA ASP A 146 38.69 -14.47 -29.78
C ASP A 146 39.47 -15.46 -30.66
N ASN A 147 38.89 -15.80 -31.81
CA ASN A 147 39.60 -16.59 -32.81
C ASN A 147 40.68 -15.74 -33.49
N THR A 148 41.81 -16.35 -33.84
CA THR A 148 42.98 -15.66 -34.39
C THR A 148 43.13 -15.81 -35.91
N PHE A 149 42.22 -16.51 -36.59
CA PHE A 149 42.29 -16.69 -38.03
C PHE A 149 41.73 -15.47 -38.78
N SER A 150 42.27 -15.20 -39.97
CA SER A 150 41.86 -14.06 -40.78
C SER A 150 40.41 -14.20 -41.26
N GLY A 151 39.63 -13.12 -41.17
CA GLY A 151 38.23 -13.10 -41.60
C GLY A 151 37.22 -13.58 -40.54
N TRP A 152 37.62 -13.87 -39.30
CA TRP A 152 36.65 -14.16 -38.24
C TRP A 152 35.84 -12.90 -37.87
N MET A 153 34.52 -13.05 -37.80
CA MET A 153 33.58 -11.97 -37.53
C MET A 153 33.27 -11.91 -36.03
N ARG A 154 34.07 -11.14 -35.27
CA ARG A 154 33.91 -10.98 -33.81
C ARG A 154 32.53 -10.51 -33.36
N ASN A 155 31.84 -9.72 -34.21
CA ASN A 155 30.50 -9.23 -33.91
C ASN A 155 29.39 -10.30 -34.07
N GLY A 156 29.75 -11.51 -34.51
CA GLY A 156 28.82 -12.59 -34.73
C GLY A 156 27.83 -12.32 -35.87
N MET A 157 26.83 -13.19 -35.98
CA MET A 157 25.75 -13.06 -36.95
C MET A 157 24.66 -12.12 -36.44
N SER A 158 24.16 -11.24 -37.29
CA SER A 158 22.96 -10.45 -37.04
C SER A 158 21.69 -11.30 -37.25
N GLN A 159 20.72 -11.17 -36.33
CA GLN A 159 19.43 -11.87 -36.41
C GLN A 159 18.72 -11.58 -37.74
N GLY A 160 18.19 -12.63 -38.40
CA GLY A 160 17.41 -12.50 -39.63
C GLY A 160 18.18 -12.59 -40.96
N ILE A 161 19.50 -12.74 -40.95
CA ILE A 161 20.30 -12.92 -42.19
C ILE A 161 20.57 -14.41 -42.43
N SER A 162 20.21 -14.91 -43.60
CA SER A 162 20.64 -16.24 -44.08
C SER A 162 22.09 -16.17 -44.54
N VAL A 163 23.01 -16.73 -43.75
CA VAL A 163 24.44 -16.78 -44.08
C VAL A 163 24.69 -17.95 -45.05
N PRO A 164 25.29 -17.71 -46.24
CA PRO A 164 25.70 -18.77 -47.16
C PRO A 164 26.61 -19.81 -46.50
N ARG A 165 26.52 -21.09 -46.91
CA ARG A 165 27.25 -22.19 -46.24
C ARG A 165 28.77 -22.03 -46.27
N ASP A 166 29.29 -21.48 -47.35
CA ASP A 166 30.70 -21.16 -47.55
C ASP A 166 31.19 -20.03 -46.64
N ALA A 167 30.30 -19.14 -46.18
CA ALA A 167 30.63 -18.05 -45.27
C ALA A 167 30.52 -18.42 -43.77
N LEU A 168 30.01 -19.62 -43.43
CA LEU A 168 29.81 -20.03 -42.03
C LEU A 168 31.10 -20.10 -41.21
N HIS A 169 32.24 -20.38 -41.86
CA HIS A 169 33.53 -20.47 -41.20
C HIS A 169 33.96 -19.13 -40.56
N HIS A 170 33.49 -17.99 -41.10
CA HIS A 170 33.73 -16.67 -40.53
C HIS A 170 33.00 -16.45 -39.20
N TYR A 171 31.97 -17.23 -38.89
CA TYR A 171 31.13 -17.10 -37.71
C TYR A 171 31.29 -18.27 -36.72
N GLU A 172 32.39 -19.03 -36.82
CA GLU A 172 32.69 -20.08 -35.86
C GLU A 172 32.75 -19.55 -34.42
N ALA A 173 32.28 -20.36 -33.47
CA ALA A 173 32.30 -20.02 -32.06
C ALA A 173 33.71 -19.63 -31.59
N PRO A 174 33.83 -18.67 -30.64
CA PRO A 174 35.12 -18.29 -30.05
C PRO A 174 35.91 -19.51 -29.55
N ARG A 175 37.24 -19.47 -29.64
CA ARG A 175 38.12 -20.61 -29.33
C ARG A 175 38.02 -21.01 -27.86
N ASP A 176 37.78 -22.30 -27.58
CA ASP A 176 37.77 -22.87 -26.23
C ASP A 176 39.14 -22.70 -25.56
N THR A 177 39.18 -22.13 -24.37
CA THR A 177 40.43 -22.00 -23.58
C THR A 177 40.73 -23.25 -22.77
N HIS A 178 39.81 -24.23 -22.77
CA HIS A 178 39.83 -25.42 -21.92
C HIS A 178 39.82 -25.10 -20.42
N THR A 179 39.41 -23.88 -20.06
CA THR A 179 39.19 -23.44 -18.69
C THR A 179 37.71 -23.12 -18.45
N THR A 180 37.31 -23.00 -17.19
CA THR A 180 35.90 -22.79 -16.83
C THR A 180 35.73 -21.70 -15.79
N LEU A 181 34.59 -21.03 -15.85
CA LEU A 181 34.09 -20.12 -14.85
C LEU A 181 33.12 -20.88 -13.92
N PRO A 182 33.30 -20.82 -12.58
CA PRO A 182 32.50 -21.60 -11.64
C PRO A 182 31.09 -21.03 -11.45
N ARG A 183 30.17 -21.89 -10.98
CA ARG A 183 28.82 -21.48 -10.57
C ARG A 183 28.89 -20.41 -9.49
N GLY A 184 28.09 -19.36 -9.61
CA GLY A 184 28.02 -18.26 -8.65
C GLY A 184 28.97 -17.10 -8.95
N SER A 185 29.82 -17.21 -9.98
CA SER A 185 30.56 -16.05 -10.49
C SER A 185 29.61 -14.99 -11.03
N VAL A 186 29.88 -13.73 -10.69
CA VAL A 186 29.18 -12.55 -11.22
C VAL A 186 30.05 -11.94 -12.30
N VAL A 187 29.43 -11.64 -13.44
CA VAL A 187 30.11 -11.08 -14.61
C VAL A 187 29.35 -9.90 -15.17
N GLU A 188 30.07 -9.01 -15.81
CA GLU A 188 29.57 -7.87 -16.57
C GLU A 188 29.54 -8.23 -18.06
N ILE A 189 28.43 -7.99 -18.76
CA ILE A 189 28.26 -8.29 -20.18
C ILE A 189 28.63 -7.05 -20.98
N GLU A 190 29.71 -7.17 -21.75
CA GLU A 190 30.20 -6.11 -22.62
C GLU A 190 29.63 -6.22 -24.04
N GLN A 191 29.33 -7.45 -24.48
CA GLN A 191 28.84 -7.71 -25.82
C GLN A 191 28.03 -9.01 -25.89
N GLU A 192 27.00 -9.02 -26.73
CA GLU A 192 26.29 -10.24 -27.12
C GLU A 192 26.51 -10.53 -28.60
N ALA A 193 26.68 -11.81 -28.96
CA ALA A 193 26.88 -12.24 -30.33
C ALA A 193 26.37 -13.67 -30.55
N THR A 194 25.91 -13.97 -31.76
CA THR A 194 25.53 -15.33 -32.15
C THR A 194 26.60 -15.93 -33.05
N PHE A 195 27.10 -17.12 -32.70
CA PHE A 195 28.11 -17.85 -33.45
C PHE A 195 27.64 -19.27 -33.80
N ILE A 196 28.32 -19.91 -34.73
CA ILE A 196 28.09 -21.31 -35.09
C ILE A 196 28.89 -22.22 -34.15
N LEU A 197 28.18 -23.00 -33.34
CA LEU A 197 28.73 -24.05 -32.52
C LEU A 197 28.11 -25.39 -32.93
N ASN A 198 28.94 -26.36 -33.32
CA ASN A 198 28.51 -27.68 -33.79
C ASN A 198 27.45 -27.60 -34.93
N GLY A 199 27.67 -26.69 -35.88
CA GLY A 199 26.79 -26.49 -37.03
C GLY A 199 25.46 -25.80 -36.74
N LYS A 200 25.26 -25.28 -35.52
CA LYS A 200 24.03 -24.55 -35.13
C LYS A 200 24.36 -23.16 -34.58
N PRO A 201 23.52 -22.15 -34.83
CA PRO A 201 23.60 -20.86 -34.15
C PRO A 201 23.46 -21.04 -32.63
N ALA A 202 24.35 -20.43 -31.87
CA ALA A 202 24.35 -20.44 -30.42
C ALA A 202 24.72 -19.04 -29.89
N PRO A 203 24.01 -18.54 -28.87
CA PRO A 203 24.31 -17.24 -28.28
C PRO A 203 25.52 -17.32 -27.35
N PHE A 204 26.38 -16.31 -27.45
CA PHE A 204 27.52 -16.07 -26.59
C PHE A 204 27.49 -14.64 -26.08
N ILE A 205 28.08 -14.45 -24.91
CA ILE A 205 28.29 -13.15 -24.28
C ILE A 205 29.78 -12.97 -23.99
N PHE A 206 30.32 -11.82 -24.35
CA PHE A 206 31.65 -11.39 -23.94
C PHE A 206 31.52 -10.68 -22.62
N ILE A 207 32.30 -11.11 -21.63
CA ILE A 207 32.14 -10.68 -20.26
C ILE A 207 33.45 -10.22 -19.65
N THR A 208 33.34 -9.41 -18.58
CA THR A 208 34.41 -9.14 -17.62
C THR A 208 34.00 -9.68 -16.25
N VAL A 209 34.92 -10.37 -15.56
CA VAL A 209 34.63 -11.02 -14.28
C VAL A 209 34.58 -9.99 -13.16
N VAL A 210 33.44 -9.89 -12.48
CA VAL A 210 33.23 -8.99 -11.33
C VAL A 210 33.57 -9.70 -10.02
N SER A 211 33.13 -10.95 -9.86
CA SER A 211 33.43 -11.74 -8.66
C SER A 211 33.44 -13.24 -8.93
N VAL A 212 34.16 -13.97 -8.08
CA VAL A 212 34.28 -15.43 -8.11
C VAL A 212 34.08 -15.95 -6.67
N PRO A 213 33.35 -17.07 -6.46
CA PRO A 213 33.20 -17.65 -5.13
C PRO A 213 34.54 -17.98 -4.48
N GLU A 214 34.65 -17.71 -3.18
CA GLU A 214 35.88 -17.93 -2.42
C GLU A 214 36.33 -19.40 -2.48
N GLY A 215 37.63 -19.61 -2.73
CA GLY A 215 38.23 -20.95 -2.85
C GLY A 215 37.89 -21.72 -4.13
N ALA A 216 37.10 -21.18 -5.05
CA ALA A 216 36.79 -21.83 -6.32
C ALA A 216 37.95 -21.71 -7.33
N LYS A 217 38.23 -22.79 -8.06
CA LYS A 217 39.14 -22.74 -9.22
C LYS A 217 38.44 -22.07 -10.39
N THR A 218 39.07 -21.05 -10.95
CA THR A 218 38.54 -20.27 -12.08
C THR A 218 39.58 -20.13 -13.19
N GLY A 219 39.12 -20.07 -14.43
CA GLY A 219 39.94 -19.77 -15.60
C GLY A 219 40.09 -18.29 -15.92
N LEU A 220 39.31 -17.42 -15.28
CA LEU A 220 39.39 -15.96 -15.35
C LEU A 220 39.32 -15.38 -13.94
N SER A 221 40.25 -14.49 -13.63
CA SER A 221 40.33 -13.71 -12.38
C SER A 221 39.44 -12.47 -12.46
N VAL A 222 39.17 -11.85 -11.31
CA VAL A 222 38.42 -10.57 -11.26
C VAL A 222 39.12 -9.52 -12.14
N GLY A 223 38.36 -8.87 -13.01
CA GLY A 223 38.84 -7.90 -14.01
C GLY A 223 39.30 -8.51 -15.34
N GLU A 224 39.39 -9.84 -15.47
CA GLU A 224 39.73 -10.49 -16.75
C GLU A 224 38.47 -10.78 -17.58
N SER A 225 38.65 -10.82 -18.90
CA SER A 225 37.55 -10.90 -19.87
C SER A 225 37.60 -12.16 -20.75
N GLY A 226 36.44 -12.58 -21.24
CA GLY A 226 36.34 -13.71 -22.16
C GLY A 226 34.91 -13.99 -22.62
N TRP A 227 34.78 -14.90 -23.59
CA TRP A 227 33.50 -15.36 -24.09
C TRP A 227 32.96 -16.54 -23.27
N ILE A 228 31.68 -16.50 -22.93
CA ILE A 228 30.94 -17.62 -22.32
C ILE A 228 29.61 -17.83 -23.05
N SER A 229 28.94 -18.97 -22.84
CA SER A 229 27.62 -19.20 -23.44
C SER A 229 26.57 -18.25 -22.86
N GLY A 230 25.79 -17.61 -23.73
CA GLY A 230 24.72 -16.68 -23.36
C GLY A 230 23.33 -17.34 -23.21
N LEU A 231 23.27 -18.67 -23.14
CA LEU A 231 22.01 -19.40 -22.95
C LEU A 231 21.53 -19.28 -21.50
N ASP A 232 20.24 -18.99 -21.30
CA ASP A 232 19.66 -18.72 -19.97
C ASP A 232 19.77 -19.89 -18.97
N LYS A 233 19.93 -21.12 -19.47
CA LYS A 233 20.19 -22.29 -18.63
C LYS A 233 21.58 -22.31 -17.99
N PHE A 234 22.51 -21.48 -18.47
CA PHE A 234 23.90 -21.43 -18.01
C PHE A 234 24.29 -20.12 -17.34
N VAL A 235 23.58 -19.05 -17.66
CA VAL A 235 23.75 -17.72 -17.08
C VAL A 235 22.37 -17.15 -16.74
N LYS A 236 22.24 -16.59 -15.54
CA LYS A 236 21.06 -15.82 -15.14
C LYS A 236 21.43 -14.35 -15.22
N ARG A 237 20.94 -13.65 -16.25
CA ARG A 237 21.07 -12.19 -16.34
C ARG A 237 20.46 -11.56 -15.08
N GLN A 238 21.15 -10.58 -14.53
CA GLN A 238 20.61 -9.81 -13.43
C GLN A 238 19.54 -8.91 -14.02
N ASP A 239 18.28 -9.24 -13.75
CA ASP A 239 17.20 -8.28 -13.93
C ASP A 239 17.46 -7.16 -12.94
N ILE A 240 18.07 -6.08 -13.42
CA ILE A 240 18.06 -4.83 -12.67
C ILE A 240 16.62 -4.33 -12.77
N THR A 241 15.77 -4.77 -11.85
CA THR A 241 14.38 -4.33 -11.82
C THR A 241 14.31 -2.93 -11.21
N LEU A 242 14.86 -1.94 -11.91
CA LEU A 242 14.55 -0.55 -11.67
C LEU A 242 13.02 -0.39 -11.79
N PRO A 243 12.39 0.43 -10.93
CA PRO A 243 11.04 0.95 -11.18
C PRO A 243 10.85 1.42 -12.62
N ALA A 244 9.67 1.20 -13.22
CA ALA A 244 9.41 1.58 -14.61
C ALA A 244 9.73 3.05 -14.90
N TRP A 245 9.37 3.95 -13.98
CA TRP A 245 9.69 5.38 -14.11
C TRP A 245 11.20 5.66 -14.04
N MET A 246 11.97 4.90 -13.24
CA MET A 246 13.43 5.03 -13.19
C MET A 246 14.08 4.53 -14.48
N GLN A 247 13.51 3.51 -15.13
CA GLN A 247 13.96 3.05 -16.44
C GLN A 247 13.74 4.14 -17.50
N GLU A 248 12.57 4.76 -17.52
CA GLU A 248 12.27 5.84 -18.46
C GLU A 248 13.12 7.09 -18.16
N ALA A 249 13.28 7.47 -16.88
CA ALA A 249 14.16 8.56 -16.47
C ALA A 249 15.63 8.30 -16.89
N ARG A 250 16.11 7.06 -16.78
CA ARG A 250 17.44 6.68 -17.28
C ARG A 250 17.54 6.79 -18.80
N LYS A 251 16.51 6.35 -19.53
CA LYS A 251 16.43 6.49 -21.00
C LYS A 251 16.40 7.96 -21.43
N HIS A 252 15.76 8.82 -20.64
CA HIS A 252 15.77 10.27 -20.85
C HIS A 252 17.16 10.89 -20.63
N GLY A 253 18.00 10.30 -19.76
CA GLY A 253 19.42 10.66 -19.61
C GLY A 253 19.68 11.99 -18.89
N VAL A 254 18.68 12.57 -18.23
CA VAL A 254 18.84 13.78 -17.40
C VAL A 254 18.83 13.37 -15.93
N PHE A 255 19.97 13.55 -15.26
CA PHE A 255 20.16 13.21 -13.85
C PHE A 255 20.35 14.47 -12.99
N ASN A 256 20.04 14.36 -11.70
CA ASN A 256 20.21 15.40 -10.68
C ASN A 256 19.42 16.71 -10.92
N GLN A 257 18.55 16.74 -11.93
CA GLN A 257 17.71 17.89 -12.27
C GLN A 257 16.25 17.47 -12.31
N VAL A 258 15.34 18.44 -12.15
CA VAL A 258 13.90 18.20 -12.31
C VAL A 258 13.59 18.02 -13.79
N VAL A 259 12.88 16.95 -14.10
CA VAL A 259 12.28 16.69 -15.39
C VAL A 259 10.77 16.72 -15.21
N THR A 260 10.07 17.38 -16.13
CA THR A 260 8.60 17.42 -16.17
C THR A 260 8.12 16.72 -17.42
N VAL A 261 7.02 15.99 -17.32
CA VAL A 261 6.36 15.31 -18.44
C VAL A 261 4.87 15.58 -18.38
N SER A 262 4.22 15.59 -19.54
CA SER A 262 2.79 15.85 -19.63
C SER A 262 2.20 15.18 -20.87
N GLY A 263 0.88 14.98 -20.87
CA GLY A 263 0.17 14.42 -22.03
C GLY A 263 0.54 12.97 -22.31
N GLU A 264 0.71 12.62 -23.59
CA GLU A 264 1.00 11.25 -24.04
C GLU A 264 2.37 10.73 -23.60
N ASP A 265 3.30 11.63 -23.24
CA ASP A 265 4.64 11.29 -22.75
C ASP A 265 4.66 10.95 -21.24
N ALA A 266 3.55 11.18 -20.53
CA ALA A 266 3.44 10.88 -19.10
C ALA A 266 3.26 9.38 -18.85
N LEU A 267 4.22 8.77 -18.14
CA LEU A 267 4.17 7.36 -17.78
C LEU A 267 3.00 7.08 -16.83
N SER A 268 2.13 6.15 -17.20
CA SER A 268 1.09 5.65 -16.29
C SER A 268 1.68 4.70 -15.25
N VAL A 269 1.19 4.81 -14.02
CA VAL A 269 1.56 3.94 -12.90
C VAL A 269 0.31 3.39 -12.25
N GLU A 270 0.36 2.14 -11.82
CA GLU A 270 -0.73 1.46 -11.13
C GLU A 270 -0.47 1.38 -9.63
N ALA A 271 -1.53 1.38 -8.82
CA ALA A 271 -1.42 1.15 -7.39
C ALA A 271 -0.84 -0.25 -7.14
N GLY A 272 0.27 -0.31 -6.41
CA GLY A 272 1.06 -1.50 -6.16
C GLY A 272 2.36 -1.60 -6.97
N ASP A 273 2.57 -0.76 -7.98
CA ASP A 273 3.85 -0.69 -8.70
C ASP A 273 4.98 -0.29 -7.77
N VAL A 274 6.18 -0.84 -7.97
CA VAL A 274 7.35 -0.43 -7.20
C VAL A 274 7.80 0.95 -7.67
N ILE A 275 7.82 1.93 -6.77
CA ILE A 275 8.26 3.31 -7.07
C ILE A 275 9.72 3.55 -6.66
N GLY A 276 10.33 2.65 -5.89
CA GLY A 276 11.73 2.75 -5.50
C GLY A 276 12.02 2.06 -4.18
N HIS A 277 13.08 2.49 -3.51
CA HIS A 277 13.54 1.95 -2.24
C HIS A 277 13.93 3.07 -1.29
N LEU A 278 13.95 2.78 0.01
CA LEU A 278 14.43 3.71 1.03
C LEU A 278 15.88 4.11 0.74
N SER A 279 16.23 5.38 0.95
CA SER A 279 17.58 5.89 0.72
C SER A 279 18.34 6.12 2.02
N LEU A 280 19.66 5.98 1.97
CA LEU A 280 20.53 6.33 3.07
C LEU A 280 20.54 7.85 3.29
N ASN A 281 20.40 8.25 4.56
CA ASN A 281 20.59 9.62 5.01
C ASN A 281 21.55 9.68 6.19
N GLU A 282 22.71 10.29 5.95
CA GLU A 282 23.71 10.55 6.97
C GLU A 282 23.43 11.89 7.66
N GLN A 283 23.17 11.83 8.96
CA GLN A 283 22.76 12.99 9.74
C GLN A 283 23.98 13.71 10.35
N ALA A 284 23.86 15.03 10.55
CA ALA A 284 24.89 15.82 11.23
C ALA A 284 25.17 15.31 12.66
N TYR A 285 24.13 14.83 13.33
CA TYR A 285 24.19 14.19 14.63
C TYR A 285 23.32 12.92 14.59
N GLY A 286 23.79 11.84 15.23
CA GLY A 286 23.09 10.55 15.25
C GLY A 286 23.65 9.53 14.27
N ASN A 287 22.97 8.40 14.17
CA ASN A 287 23.34 7.32 13.25
C ASN A 287 22.71 7.55 11.87
N PRO A 288 23.36 7.10 10.79
CA PRO A 288 22.71 7.03 9.48
C PRO A 288 21.45 6.17 9.55
N GLN A 289 20.43 6.54 8.76
CA GLN A 289 19.15 5.85 8.70
C GLN A 289 18.69 5.74 7.24
N TYR A 290 17.95 4.68 6.93
CA TYR A 290 17.27 4.56 5.64
C TYR A 290 15.85 5.06 5.75
N PHE A 291 15.46 6.01 4.91
CA PHE A 291 14.11 6.54 4.92
C PHE A 291 13.65 7.07 3.54
N SER A 292 12.36 7.36 3.43
CA SER A 292 11.76 8.11 2.33
C SER A 292 10.67 9.03 2.89
N HIS A 293 10.52 10.20 2.27
CA HIS A 293 9.45 11.14 2.55
C HIS A 293 8.27 10.92 1.60
N LEU A 294 7.05 10.88 2.13
CA LEU A 294 5.81 10.70 1.42
C LEU A 294 4.85 11.84 1.73
N GLU A 295 4.37 12.52 0.70
CA GLU A 295 3.42 13.64 0.80
C GLU A 295 2.23 13.43 -0.13
N VAL A 296 1.03 13.81 0.31
CA VAL A 296 -0.17 13.87 -0.52
C VAL A 296 -0.75 15.27 -0.44
N PHE A 297 -0.86 15.93 -1.59
CA PHE A 297 -1.35 17.31 -1.66
C PHE A 297 -2.18 17.58 -2.91
N SER A 298 -2.93 18.68 -2.91
CA SER A 298 -3.79 19.09 -4.02
C SER A 298 -3.81 20.61 -4.20
N GLN A 299 -4.00 21.05 -5.45
CA GLN A 299 -4.34 22.44 -5.80
C GLN A 299 -5.73 22.57 -6.41
N ASP A 300 -6.55 21.53 -6.29
CA ASP A 300 -7.89 21.51 -6.85
C ASP A 300 -8.79 22.49 -6.08
N ALA A 301 -9.44 23.40 -6.81
CA ALA A 301 -10.35 24.37 -6.22
C ALA A 301 -11.58 23.70 -5.59
N ARG A 302 -11.89 22.46 -5.98
CA ARG A 302 -13.03 21.68 -5.48
C ARG A 302 -12.80 21.06 -4.11
N MET A 303 -11.62 21.20 -3.47
CA MET A 303 -11.30 20.51 -2.21
C MET A 303 -12.41 20.60 -1.15
N LYS A 304 -12.91 21.81 -0.83
CA LYS A 304 -13.98 21.97 0.18
C LYS A 304 -15.30 21.32 -0.24
N ASP A 305 -15.66 21.46 -1.51
CA ASP A 305 -16.88 20.86 -2.06
C ASP A 305 -16.77 19.33 -2.09
N PHE A 306 -15.56 18.79 -2.33
CA PHE A 306 -15.24 17.37 -2.25
C PHE A 306 -15.34 16.84 -0.83
N LEU A 307 -14.77 17.55 0.16
CA LEU A 307 -14.84 17.16 1.58
C LEU A 307 -16.28 17.10 2.09
N THR A 308 -17.14 18.03 1.66
CA THR A 308 -18.55 18.12 2.09
C THR A 308 -19.50 17.25 1.26
N ASN A 309 -18.98 16.50 0.28
CA ASN A 309 -19.78 15.75 -0.69
C ASN A 309 -20.91 16.59 -1.30
N LYS A 310 -20.60 17.81 -1.74
CA LYS A 310 -21.61 18.78 -2.20
C LYS A 310 -22.42 18.30 -3.39
N ALA A 311 -21.85 17.46 -4.25
CA ALA A 311 -22.58 16.86 -5.37
C ALA A 311 -23.56 15.73 -4.93
N GLY A 312 -23.52 15.34 -3.65
CA GLY A 312 -24.39 14.34 -3.05
C GLY A 312 -24.12 12.93 -3.57
N VAL A 313 -22.86 12.53 -3.75
CA VAL A 313 -22.48 11.17 -4.12
C VAL A 313 -23.11 10.19 -3.14
N THR A 314 -23.79 9.18 -3.67
CA THR A 314 -24.43 8.11 -2.89
C THR A 314 -23.72 6.76 -3.06
N LYS A 315 -22.79 6.66 -4.02
CA LYS A 315 -21.91 5.49 -4.18
C LYS A 315 -20.92 5.40 -3.00
N GLY A 316 -20.34 4.23 -2.79
CA GLY A 316 -19.45 3.95 -1.64
C GLY A 316 -20.20 3.37 -0.43
N VAL A 317 -19.43 2.86 0.52
CA VAL A 317 -19.97 2.25 1.74
C VAL A 317 -20.35 3.33 2.75
N ALA A 318 -21.54 3.21 3.33
CA ALA A 318 -21.93 4.11 4.40
C ALA A 318 -21.08 3.84 5.65
N GLU A 319 -20.79 4.91 6.37
CA GLU A 319 -20.03 4.91 7.60
C GLU A 319 -20.98 5.22 8.74
N LEU A 320 -20.94 4.41 9.78
CA LEU A 320 -21.72 4.58 10.98
C LEU A 320 -20.90 5.38 11.98
N HIS A 321 -21.29 6.63 12.18
CA HIS A 321 -20.78 7.50 13.22
C HIS A 321 -21.51 7.20 14.52
N THR A 322 -20.82 6.50 15.42
CA THR A 322 -21.30 6.30 16.78
C THR A 322 -20.96 7.55 17.58
N LEU A 323 -21.99 8.26 18.03
CA LEU A 323 -21.82 9.43 18.88
C LEU A 323 -21.30 8.99 20.26
N ALA A 324 -20.55 9.87 20.93
CA ALA A 324 -20.22 9.69 22.33
C ALA A 324 -21.50 9.71 23.20
N ASP A 325 -21.42 9.15 24.41
CA ASP A 325 -22.49 9.13 25.42
C ASP A 325 -23.77 8.39 24.99
N LYS A 326 -23.65 7.49 24.01
CA LYS A 326 -24.76 6.66 23.56
C LYS A 326 -24.78 5.33 24.28
N MET A 327 -25.99 4.83 24.50
CA MET A 327 -26.16 3.66 25.35
C MET A 327 -25.73 2.41 24.60
N ARG A 328 -24.87 1.60 25.23
CA ARG A 328 -24.43 0.32 24.69
C ARG A 328 -25.28 -0.82 25.21
N TRP A 329 -25.48 -1.80 24.34
CA TRP A 329 -26.38 -2.91 24.57
C TRP A 329 -25.69 -4.22 24.24
N GLN A 330 -26.10 -5.27 24.94
CA GLN A 330 -25.82 -6.65 24.61
C GLN A 330 -27.11 -7.28 24.11
N HIS A 331 -27.04 -7.97 22.98
CA HIS A 331 -28.15 -8.77 22.50
C HIS A 331 -28.14 -10.09 23.26
N ARG A 332 -29.27 -10.39 23.90
CA ARG A 332 -29.48 -11.64 24.60
C ARG A 332 -30.34 -12.55 23.73
N GLU A 333 -29.69 -13.53 23.12
CA GLU A 333 -30.34 -14.38 22.12
C GLU A 333 -31.51 -15.22 22.68
N ARG A 334 -31.40 -15.70 23.93
CA ARG A 334 -32.39 -16.61 24.54
C ARG A 334 -33.83 -16.08 24.55
N ASP A 335 -33.98 -14.77 24.72
CA ASP A 335 -35.26 -14.07 24.83
C ASP A 335 -35.38 -12.97 23.76
N ASN A 336 -34.45 -12.97 22.79
CA ASN A 336 -34.30 -11.98 21.72
C ASN A 336 -34.42 -10.53 22.21
N SER A 337 -33.81 -10.21 23.35
CA SER A 337 -33.92 -8.88 23.97
C SER A 337 -32.58 -8.16 24.00
N PHE A 338 -32.63 -6.83 24.08
CA PHE A 338 -31.44 -6.00 24.30
C PHE A 338 -31.36 -5.61 25.76
N VAL A 339 -30.22 -5.91 26.38
CA VAL A 339 -29.93 -5.53 27.77
C VAL A 339 -28.76 -4.57 27.80
N MET A 340 -28.81 -3.62 28.71
CA MET A 340 -27.78 -2.60 28.84
C MET A 340 -26.42 -3.24 29.13
N ALA A 341 -25.39 -2.87 28.37
CA ALA A 341 -24.02 -3.33 28.60
C ALA A 341 -23.43 -2.60 29.82
N GLY A 342 -22.84 -3.34 30.76
CA GLY A 342 -22.38 -2.77 32.03
C GLY A 342 -21.82 -3.80 33.02
N VAL A 343 -21.09 -3.33 34.04
CA VAL A 343 -20.60 -4.14 35.17
C VAL A 343 -21.40 -3.75 36.41
N GLY A 344 -22.02 -4.71 37.09
CA GLY A 344 -22.71 -4.45 38.37
C GLY A 344 -24.05 -3.69 38.27
N GLY A 345 -24.58 -3.48 37.06
CA GLY A 345 -25.85 -2.76 36.84
C GLY A 345 -25.69 -1.31 36.37
N ASP A 346 -24.46 -0.78 36.37
CA ASP A 346 -24.18 0.55 35.84
C ASP A 346 -24.05 0.50 34.30
N PRO A 347 -24.70 1.44 33.56
CA PRO A 347 -24.55 1.54 32.12
C PRO A 347 -23.09 1.72 31.71
N SER A 348 -22.73 1.30 30.50
CA SER A 348 -21.43 1.61 29.91
C SER A 348 -21.66 2.22 28.53
N PRO A 349 -21.59 3.55 28.37
CA PRO A 349 -21.87 4.24 27.11
C PRO A 349 -20.70 4.07 26.15
N THR A 350 -20.93 4.49 24.91
CA THR A 350 -19.90 4.68 23.90
C THR A 350 -18.91 5.75 24.37
N THR A 351 -17.62 5.52 24.13
CA THR A 351 -16.54 6.25 24.82
C THR A 351 -15.82 7.27 23.95
N ALA A 352 -16.00 7.23 22.62
CA ALA A 352 -15.38 8.16 21.68
C ALA A 352 -16.26 8.30 20.44
N GLU A 353 -16.17 9.44 19.75
CA GLU A 353 -16.69 9.57 18.38
C GLU A 353 -15.95 8.59 17.45
N ARG A 354 -16.68 7.63 16.87
CA ARG A 354 -16.09 6.58 16.03
C ARG A 354 -16.86 6.41 14.75
N TYR A 355 -16.12 6.19 13.68
CA TYR A 355 -16.66 5.89 12.36
C TYR A 355 -16.28 4.47 12.02
N THR A 356 -17.29 3.63 11.85
CA THR A 356 -17.11 2.23 11.47
C THR A 356 -17.84 2.00 10.16
N PRO A 357 -17.18 1.42 9.13
CA PRO A 357 -17.86 1.08 7.89
C PRO A 357 -19.07 0.19 8.20
N GLU A 358 -20.24 0.54 7.67
CA GLU A 358 -21.48 -0.20 7.92
C GLU A 358 -21.35 -1.70 7.55
N THR A 359 -20.47 -2.01 6.58
CA THR A 359 -20.14 -3.39 6.18
C THR A 359 -19.45 -4.23 7.25
N GLN A 360 -18.82 -3.60 8.24
CA GLN A 360 -18.22 -4.27 9.40
C GLN A 360 -19.22 -4.41 10.56
N CYS A 361 -20.36 -3.73 10.49
CA CYS A 361 -21.37 -3.72 11.52
C CYS A 361 -22.40 -4.83 11.28
N ARG A 362 -22.99 -5.37 12.35
CA ARG A 362 -24.16 -6.27 12.24
C ARG A 362 -25.43 -5.47 12.45
N ARG A 363 -26.49 -5.76 11.70
CA ARG A 363 -27.80 -5.11 11.87
C ARG A 363 -28.83 -6.12 12.35
N LEU A 364 -29.60 -5.76 13.36
CA LEU A 364 -30.74 -6.54 13.86
C LEU A 364 -31.97 -5.66 14.00
N GLU A 365 -33.13 -6.26 13.80
CA GLU A 365 -34.43 -5.63 14.06
C GLU A 365 -35.18 -6.46 15.09
N VAL A 366 -35.53 -5.83 16.22
CA VAL A 366 -36.20 -6.46 17.35
C VAL A 366 -37.23 -5.49 17.90
N ASP A 367 -38.47 -5.94 18.07
CA ASP A 367 -39.61 -5.16 18.57
C ASP A 367 -39.81 -3.81 17.85
N GLY A 368 -39.60 -3.78 16.53
CA GLY A 368 -39.73 -2.58 15.70
C GLY A 368 -38.60 -1.56 15.89
N LYS A 369 -37.54 -1.91 16.63
CA LYS A 369 -36.31 -1.11 16.76
C LYS A 369 -35.17 -1.75 15.97
N THR A 370 -34.39 -0.91 15.30
CA THR A 370 -33.17 -1.33 14.60
C THR A 370 -31.95 -1.08 15.45
N TRP A 371 -31.03 -2.04 15.46
CA TRP A 371 -29.79 -2.05 16.24
C TRP A 371 -28.60 -2.32 15.34
N TYR A 372 -27.48 -1.65 15.61
CA TYR A 372 -26.18 -1.93 14.99
C TYR A 372 -25.21 -2.46 16.01
N TYR A 373 -24.63 -3.63 15.77
CA TYR A 373 -23.43 -4.06 16.47
C TYR A 373 -22.24 -3.34 15.86
N ILE A 374 -21.54 -2.56 16.68
CA ILE A 374 -20.35 -1.82 16.28
C ILE A 374 -19.14 -2.58 16.88
N PRO A 375 -18.29 -3.24 16.06
CA PRO A 375 -17.16 -4.03 16.54
C PRO A 375 -16.20 -3.25 17.45
N ASP A 376 -15.92 -1.99 17.12
CA ASP A 376 -15.00 -1.15 17.91
C ASP A 376 -15.56 -0.80 19.30
N GLU A 377 -16.89 -0.83 19.46
CA GLU A 377 -17.55 -0.68 20.76
C GLU A 377 -17.76 -2.01 21.47
N LEU A 378 -17.54 -3.13 20.76
CA LEU A 378 -17.87 -4.48 21.20
C LEU A 378 -19.31 -4.61 21.70
N ALA A 379 -20.22 -3.80 21.15
CA ALA A 379 -21.58 -3.67 21.65
C ALA A 379 -22.59 -3.28 20.56
N TRP A 380 -23.87 -3.45 20.89
CA TRP A 380 -24.99 -2.98 20.08
C TRP A 380 -25.37 -1.55 20.46
N VAL A 381 -25.75 -0.76 19.47
CA VAL A 381 -26.20 0.63 19.59
C VAL A 381 -27.51 0.78 18.81
N ALA A 382 -28.45 1.57 19.34
CA ALA A 382 -29.71 1.82 18.65
C ALA A 382 -29.47 2.66 17.37
N VAL A 383 -30.25 2.43 16.31
CA VAL A 383 -30.11 3.18 15.05
C VAL A 383 -30.27 4.69 15.24
N GLU A 384 -31.11 5.12 16.20
CA GLU A 384 -31.35 6.52 16.54
C GLU A 384 -30.15 7.21 17.21
N ASP A 385 -29.21 6.41 17.70
CA ASP A 385 -27.98 6.85 18.36
C ASP A 385 -26.76 6.82 17.43
N VAL A 386 -26.95 6.45 16.17
CA VAL A 386 -25.89 6.39 15.15
C VAL A 386 -26.22 7.36 14.02
N GLN A 387 -25.26 8.19 13.63
CA GLN A 387 -25.37 8.99 12.41
C GLN A 387 -24.79 8.22 11.23
N ARG A 388 -25.53 8.15 10.13
CA ARG A 388 -25.07 7.48 8.91
C ARG A 388 -24.49 8.52 7.94
N ALA A 389 -23.22 8.42 7.63
CA ALA A 389 -22.54 9.26 6.65
C ALA A 389 -22.25 8.45 5.37
N ASN A 390 -22.25 9.12 4.21
CA ASN A 390 -21.72 8.50 2.99
C ASN A 390 -20.19 8.48 3.08
N GLN A 391 -19.55 7.47 2.47
CA GLN A 391 -18.09 7.37 2.39
C GLN A 391 -17.40 8.68 1.99
N PHE A 392 -17.94 9.37 0.98
CA PHE A 392 -17.30 10.56 0.41
C PHE A 392 -17.71 11.85 1.11
N ASP A 393 -18.59 11.79 2.12
CA ASP A 393 -18.88 12.91 3.01
C ASP A 393 -17.82 12.98 4.11
N LEU A 394 -16.61 13.42 3.72
CA LEU A 394 -15.43 13.41 4.57
C LEU A 394 -15.55 14.38 5.75
N GLU A 395 -16.21 15.53 5.58
CA GLU A 395 -16.48 16.46 6.68
C GLU A 395 -17.33 15.78 7.76
N LYS A 396 -18.41 15.09 7.36
CA LYS A 396 -19.18 14.26 8.30
C LYS A 396 -18.40 13.07 8.84
N ARG A 397 -17.25 12.71 8.29
CA ARG A 397 -16.33 11.66 8.79
C ARG A 397 -15.15 12.23 9.59
N GLY A 398 -15.26 13.48 10.03
CA GLY A 398 -14.29 14.16 10.89
C GLY A 398 -13.12 14.82 10.16
N PHE A 399 -13.15 14.95 8.83
CA PHE A 399 -12.13 15.73 8.11
C PHE A 399 -12.36 17.23 8.28
N ILE A 400 -11.30 17.95 8.65
CA ILE A 400 -11.37 19.37 8.99
C ILE A 400 -10.50 20.16 8.01
N ALA A 401 -11.14 21.02 7.22
CA ALA A 401 -10.45 21.95 6.35
C ALA A 401 -9.90 23.14 7.15
N LEU A 402 -8.60 23.39 7.03
CA LEU A 402 -7.91 24.54 7.62
C LEU A 402 -7.16 25.28 6.51
N GLU A 403 -7.08 26.60 6.60
CA GLU A 403 -6.32 27.41 5.64
C GLU A 403 -5.39 28.36 6.36
N GLN A 404 -4.16 28.45 5.86
CA GLN A 404 -3.26 29.52 6.26
C GLN A 404 -3.86 30.90 5.97
N GLU A 405 -3.49 31.88 6.78
CA GLU A 405 -3.95 33.27 6.64
C GLU A 405 -3.18 33.98 5.52
N ASP A 406 -1.85 34.07 5.67
CA ASP A 406 -0.94 34.74 4.74
C ASP A 406 0.20 33.81 4.34
N SER A 407 0.92 34.14 3.26
CA SER A 407 2.16 33.42 2.92
C SER A 407 3.17 33.55 4.06
N PRO A 408 3.75 32.44 4.56
CA PRO A 408 4.72 32.51 5.64
C PRO A 408 5.95 33.30 5.21
N GLN A 409 6.36 34.25 6.06
CA GLN A 409 7.58 35.05 5.90
C GLN A 409 8.79 34.38 6.58
N SER A 410 8.53 33.43 7.48
CA SER A 410 9.54 32.62 8.16
C SER A 410 9.05 31.19 8.32
N ILE A 411 9.96 30.22 8.27
CA ILE A 411 9.66 28.81 8.50
C ILE A 411 9.15 28.50 9.92
N PHE A 412 9.36 29.43 10.88
CA PHE A 412 8.83 29.35 12.26
C PHE A 412 7.54 30.17 12.46
N GLN A 413 6.91 30.63 11.37
CA GLN A 413 5.67 31.40 11.46
C GLN A 413 4.47 30.51 11.79
N THR A 414 4.38 29.32 11.17
CA THR A 414 3.21 28.43 11.26
C THR A 414 2.71 28.18 12.69
N PRO A 415 3.56 27.90 13.70
CA PRO A 415 3.11 27.72 15.10
C PRO A 415 2.47 28.96 15.75
N LYS A 416 2.65 30.14 15.14
CA LYS A 416 2.16 31.43 15.65
C LYS A 416 0.85 31.84 14.98
N GLU A 417 0.41 31.14 13.94
CA GLU A 417 -0.77 31.52 13.16
C GLU A 417 -2.07 31.13 13.87
N SER A 418 -3.11 31.96 13.69
CA SER A 418 -4.34 31.82 14.46
C SER A 418 -5.20 30.67 13.96
N TRP A 419 -5.19 30.37 12.65
CA TRP A 419 -5.92 29.22 12.09
C TRP A 419 -5.52 27.89 12.73
N LEU A 420 -4.22 27.73 13.03
CA LEU A 420 -3.70 26.53 13.66
C LEU A 420 -4.23 26.47 15.08
N ARG A 421 -4.07 27.55 15.86
CA ARG A 421 -4.64 27.71 17.23
C ARG A 421 -6.15 27.52 17.30
N GLN A 422 -6.90 27.97 16.29
CA GLN A 422 -8.35 27.77 16.20
C GLN A 422 -8.69 26.31 15.98
N ALA A 423 -7.89 25.58 15.20
CA ALA A 423 -8.01 24.13 15.12
C ALA A 423 -7.81 23.49 16.49
N PHE A 424 -6.82 23.94 17.29
CA PHE A 424 -6.68 23.48 18.69
C PHE A 424 -7.90 23.81 19.53
N GLY A 425 -8.43 25.04 19.47
CA GLY A 425 -9.64 25.41 20.20
C GLY A 425 -10.82 24.51 19.85
N ARG A 426 -11.00 24.17 18.57
CA ARG A 426 -12.04 23.25 18.11
C ARG A 426 -11.81 21.82 18.58
N LEU A 427 -10.57 21.35 18.59
CA LEU A 427 -10.20 20.02 19.09
C LEU A 427 -10.36 19.92 20.62
N GLU A 428 -10.03 20.99 21.33
CA GLU A 428 -10.27 21.13 22.77
C GLU A 428 -11.77 21.15 23.07
N GLU A 429 -12.57 21.89 22.31
CA GLU A 429 -14.04 21.90 22.45
C GLU A 429 -14.64 20.51 22.23
N LEU A 430 -14.22 19.80 21.18
CA LEU A 430 -14.63 18.42 20.92
C LEU A 430 -14.31 17.51 22.10
N ALA A 431 -13.08 17.60 22.62
CA ALA A 431 -12.67 16.74 23.71
C ALA A 431 -13.23 17.16 25.08
N ARG A 432 -13.50 18.45 25.31
CA ARG A 432 -14.26 18.92 26.50
C ARG A 432 -15.70 18.42 26.44
N GLY A 433 -16.29 18.35 25.24
CA GLY A 433 -17.58 17.70 24.98
C GLY A 433 -17.60 16.24 25.41
N GLU A 434 -16.51 15.49 25.13
CA GLU A 434 -16.33 14.08 25.54
C GLU A 434 -16.10 13.88 27.05
N THR A 435 -15.74 14.93 27.81
CA THR A 435 -15.40 14.81 29.25
C THR A 435 -16.56 15.01 30.22
N ARG A 436 -17.82 15.03 29.76
CA ARG A 436 -18.99 15.34 30.62
C ARG A 436 -19.54 14.13 31.40
N ASP A 437 -18.60 13.34 31.94
CA ASP A 437 -18.69 12.23 32.90
C ASP A 437 -19.09 10.83 32.40
N MET A 438 -18.19 9.84 32.59
CA MET A 438 -18.58 8.51 33.11
C MET A 438 -17.40 7.68 33.69
N TYR A 439 -17.40 7.55 35.02
CA TYR A 439 -16.77 6.52 35.88
C TYR A 439 -15.32 6.07 35.61
N SER A 440 -14.43 7.02 35.31
CA SER A 440 -13.01 6.86 35.58
C SER A 440 -12.43 8.23 35.94
N SER A 441 -12.36 8.53 37.24
CA SER A 441 -11.61 9.69 37.76
C SER A 441 -10.20 9.75 37.16
N SER A 442 -9.62 8.60 36.82
CA SER A 442 -8.32 8.51 36.17
C SER A 442 -8.25 9.05 34.73
N TYR A 443 -9.34 9.02 33.93
CA TYR A 443 -9.30 9.43 32.52
C TYR A 443 -9.57 10.93 32.36
N THR A 444 -10.55 11.47 33.09
CA THR A 444 -10.79 12.92 33.18
C THR A 444 -9.62 13.63 33.84
N GLU A 445 -9.04 13.10 34.93
CA GLU A 445 -7.80 13.66 35.49
C GLU A 445 -6.64 13.54 34.51
N LYS A 446 -6.50 12.44 33.76
CA LYS A 446 -5.45 12.33 32.73
C LYS A 446 -5.65 13.31 31.58
N TYR A 447 -6.88 13.54 31.13
CA TYR A 447 -7.19 14.44 30.02
C TYR A 447 -7.12 15.91 30.43
N GLN A 448 -7.66 16.27 31.60
CA GLN A 448 -7.47 17.60 32.17
C GLN A 448 -6.00 17.85 32.54
N LYS A 449 -5.25 16.82 32.98
CA LYS A 449 -3.79 16.91 33.17
C LYS A 449 -3.06 17.02 31.83
N LEU A 450 -3.58 16.43 30.75
CA LEU A 450 -3.05 16.57 29.41
C LEU A 450 -3.27 18.01 28.90
N LEU A 451 -4.48 18.55 29.01
CA LEU A 451 -4.77 19.96 28.68
C LEU A 451 -3.91 20.91 29.52
N LYS A 452 -3.69 20.62 30.81
CA LYS A 452 -2.75 21.35 31.69
C LYS A 452 -1.27 21.10 31.39
N GLN A 453 -0.92 20.04 30.66
CA GLN A 453 0.44 19.77 30.16
C GLN A 453 0.67 20.37 28.76
N MET A 454 -0.42 20.68 28.04
CA MET A 454 -0.42 21.35 26.75
C MET A 454 -0.23 22.85 26.89
N ASP A 455 -0.66 23.45 28.00
CA ASP A 455 -0.19 24.77 28.46
C ASP A 455 0.64 24.52 29.73
N SER A 456 1.82 23.92 29.53
CA SER A 456 2.71 23.46 30.60
C SER A 456 3.20 24.63 31.46
N ASN A 457 3.26 25.84 30.90
CA ASN A 457 3.72 27.04 31.59
C ASN A 457 2.56 27.85 32.22
N GLN A 458 1.31 27.51 31.90
CA GLN A 458 0.07 28.14 32.38
C GLN A 458 -0.01 29.64 32.07
N ASP A 459 0.60 30.08 30.97
CA ASP A 459 0.56 31.48 30.52
C ASP A 459 -0.67 31.79 29.65
N GLY A 460 -1.47 30.78 29.31
CA GLY A 460 -2.65 30.90 28.44
C GLY A 460 -2.31 31.02 26.95
N VAL A 461 -1.04 30.77 26.57
CA VAL A 461 -0.49 30.92 25.21
C VAL A 461 0.27 29.64 24.83
N ILE A 462 -0.33 28.83 23.96
CA ILE A 462 0.32 27.61 23.43
C ILE A 462 1.60 27.99 22.66
N ASP A 463 2.77 27.57 23.14
CA ASP A 463 4.04 27.74 22.44
C ASP A 463 4.25 26.68 21.34
N ALA A 464 5.29 26.83 20.52
CA ALA A 464 5.54 25.92 19.41
C ALA A 464 5.89 24.48 19.86
N GLY A 465 6.53 24.32 21.01
CA GLY A 465 6.86 23.02 21.57
C GLY A 465 5.63 22.33 22.17
N GLU A 466 4.74 23.08 22.79
CA GLU A 466 3.43 22.63 23.28
C GLU A 466 2.53 22.16 22.13
N LEU A 467 2.49 22.95 21.07
CA LEU A 467 1.82 22.64 19.81
C LEU A 467 2.32 21.30 19.24
N TRP A 468 3.65 21.13 19.21
CA TRP A 468 4.29 19.91 18.71
C TRP A 468 3.88 18.68 19.52
N ARG A 469 3.90 18.77 20.85
CA ARG A 469 3.55 17.65 21.75
C ARG A 469 2.11 17.21 21.55
N PHE A 470 1.21 18.13 21.25
CA PHE A 470 -0.18 17.79 20.98
C PHE A 470 -0.38 17.14 19.62
N LEU A 471 0.16 17.72 18.54
CA LEU A 471 0.04 17.14 17.19
C LEU A 471 0.60 15.71 17.13
N HIS A 472 1.56 15.40 18.00
CA HIS A 472 2.20 14.09 18.10
C HIS A 472 1.79 13.29 19.34
N ASN A 473 0.67 13.67 19.96
CA ASN A 473 0.14 12.94 21.09
C ASN A 473 -0.30 11.53 20.66
N ARG A 474 0.04 10.51 21.45
CA ARG A 474 -0.29 9.11 21.16
C ARG A 474 -1.67 8.66 21.63
N GLN A 475 -2.47 9.55 22.19
CA GLN A 475 -3.84 9.22 22.58
C GLN A 475 -4.73 9.04 21.34
N PRO A 476 -5.47 7.92 21.21
CA PRO A 476 -6.19 7.58 19.99
C PRO A 476 -7.15 8.67 19.47
N HIS A 477 -7.87 9.35 20.36
CA HIS A 477 -8.83 10.40 19.96
C HIS A 477 -8.14 11.66 19.42
N ILE A 478 -7.00 12.07 19.96
CA ILE A 478 -6.21 13.20 19.42
C ILE A 478 -5.62 12.82 18.06
N GLN A 479 -5.02 11.62 17.97
CA GLN A 479 -4.47 11.12 16.71
C GLN A 479 -5.52 11.05 15.61
N TYR A 480 -6.70 10.52 15.94
CA TYR A 480 -7.82 10.39 15.01
C TYR A 480 -8.16 11.72 14.33
N GLN A 481 -8.19 12.79 15.12
CA GLN A 481 -8.51 14.14 14.65
C GLN A 481 -7.35 14.78 13.89
N VAL A 482 -6.13 14.72 14.42
CA VAL A 482 -4.94 15.32 13.80
C VAL A 482 -4.65 14.72 12.42
N GLN A 483 -4.84 13.41 12.26
CA GLN A 483 -4.67 12.72 10.98
C GLN A 483 -5.76 13.04 9.94
N ARG A 484 -6.82 13.73 10.33
CA ARG A 484 -7.95 14.16 9.47
C ARG A 484 -7.95 15.65 9.17
N LEU A 485 -6.93 16.37 9.60
CA LEU A 485 -6.72 17.75 9.18
C LEU A 485 -6.36 17.79 7.68
N VAL A 486 -7.04 18.68 6.95
CA VAL A 486 -6.79 18.97 5.53
C VAL A 486 -6.39 20.43 5.46
N VAL A 487 -5.10 20.69 5.35
CA VAL A 487 -4.53 22.00 5.64
C VAL A 487 -4.00 22.64 4.38
N LYS A 488 -4.54 23.80 4.02
CA LYS A 488 -4.00 24.62 2.94
C LYS A 488 -2.80 25.41 3.45
N HIS A 489 -1.60 25.08 3.01
CA HIS A 489 -0.36 25.74 3.43
C HIS A 489 0.69 25.71 2.31
N HIS A 490 1.61 26.68 2.29
CA HIS A 490 2.74 26.65 1.37
C HIS A 490 3.68 25.48 1.69
N SER A 491 4.17 24.79 0.67
CA SER A 491 5.06 23.64 0.87
C SER A 491 6.49 24.07 1.25
N GLU A 492 7.15 23.24 2.06
CA GLU A 492 8.56 23.41 2.43
C GLU A 492 9.52 23.20 1.24
N TRP A 493 9.06 22.53 0.17
CA TRP A 493 9.85 22.21 -1.03
C TRP A 493 9.94 23.35 -2.06
N LEU A 494 9.34 24.51 -1.75
CA LEU A 494 9.24 25.66 -2.64
C LEU A 494 10.47 26.56 -2.63
N LYS A 495 10.98 26.88 -1.43
CA LYS A 495 11.97 27.95 -1.22
C LYS A 495 13.29 27.36 -0.74
N ASP A 496 14.39 27.87 -1.30
CA ASP A 496 15.74 27.41 -0.95
C ASP A 496 16.29 28.08 0.31
N GLY A 497 17.42 27.59 0.81
CA GLY A 497 18.07 28.06 2.03
C GLY A 497 18.56 29.51 1.97
N THR A 498 18.60 30.12 0.77
CA THR A 498 18.95 31.54 0.58
C THR A 498 17.74 32.47 0.56
N SER A 499 16.54 31.91 0.55
CA SER A 499 15.30 32.67 0.57
C SER A 499 15.05 33.33 1.93
N ALA A 500 14.27 34.43 1.92
CA ALA A 500 13.84 35.11 3.14
C ALA A 500 13.11 34.17 4.14
N LEU A 501 12.41 33.14 3.62
CA LEU A 501 11.69 32.15 4.43
C LEU A 501 12.63 31.39 5.38
N TRP A 502 13.79 30.96 4.88
CA TRP A 502 14.76 30.14 5.61
C TRP A 502 15.87 30.97 6.27
N GLN A 503 16.16 32.16 5.73
CA GLN A 503 17.29 32.99 6.13
C GLN A 503 17.31 33.26 7.64
N ALA A 504 16.19 33.75 8.20
CA ALA A 504 16.13 34.06 9.63
C ALA A 504 16.42 32.84 10.54
N ALA A 505 15.98 31.65 10.12
CA ALA A 505 16.19 30.41 10.86
C ALA A 505 17.65 29.95 10.80
N LEU A 506 18.25 30.02 9.61
CA LEU A 506 19.65 29.65 9.39
C LEU A 506 20.61 30.64 10.06
N ASP A 507 20.30 31.94 10.02
CA ASP A 507 21.08 32.99 10.70
C ASP A 507 21.08 32.80 12.22
N GLU A 508 19.93 32.50 12.81
CA GLU A 508 19.84 32.20 14.25
C GLU A 508 20.59 30.90 14.60
N GLN A 509 20.47 29.86 13.79
CA GLN A 509 21.21 28.62 13.98
C GLN A 509 22.72 28.83 13.87
N ALA A 510 23.17 29.70 12.94
CA ALA A 510 24.58 29.99 12.72
C ALA A 510 25.27 30.63 13.92
N LYS A 511 24.54 31.35 14.77
CA LYS A 511 25.07 31.96 16.01
C LYS A 511 25.60 30.92 17.00
N LYS A 512 24.96 29.74 17.06
CA LYS A 512 25.31 28.65 18.00
C LYS A 512 26.02 27.48 17.31
N TYR A 513 25.63 27.17 16.08
CA TYR A 513 26.07 25.99 15.32
C TYR A 513 26.35 26.36 13.86
N PRO A 514 27.43 27.11 13.56
CA PRO A 514 27.72 27.60 12.21
C PRO A 514 27.88 26.49 11.17
N ASP A 515 28.59 25.40 11.51
CA ASP A 515 28.74 24.25 10.60
C ASP A 515 27.40 23.57 10.27
N LEU A 516 26.46 23.58 11.23
CA LEU A 516 25.13 22.97 11.05
C LEU A 516 24.25 23.85 10.15
N ALA A 517 24.31 25.17 10.33
CA ALA A 517 23.58 26.12 9.48
C ALA A 517 24.05 26.05 8.02
N LEU A 518 25.36 25.94 7.80
CA LEU A 518 25.93 25.76 6.45
C LEU A 518 25.49 24.41 5.83
N PHE A 519 25.58 23.32 6.60
CA PHE A 519 25.10 22.01 6.17
C PHE A 519 23.62 22.05 5.78
N ASN A 520 22.76 22.59 6.64
CA ASN A 520 21.31 22.66 6.39
C ASN A 520 20.98 23.55 5.19
N CYS A 521 21.68 24.67 5.01
CA CYS A 521 21.50 25.53 3.84
C CYS A 521 21.77 24.76 2.53
N ASP A 522 22.90 24.05 2.45
CA ASP A 522 23.24 23.23 1.28
C ASP A 522 22.27 22.06 1.07
N PHE A 523 21.85 21.40 2.16
CA PHE A 523 20.85 20.33 2.14
C PHE A 523 19.50 20.81 1.60
N ILE A 524 18.99 21.94 2.11
CA ILE A 524 17.72 22.55 1.66
C ILE A 524 17.82 22.97 0.18
N ASN A 525 18.90 23.64 -0.22
CA ASN A 525 19.11 24.08 -1.61
C ASN A 525 18.99 22.91 -2.61
N LYS A 526 19.49 21.73 -2.23
CA LYS A 526 19.45 20.51 -3.05
C LYS A 526 18.09 19.82 -3.05
N LEU A 527 17.24 20.03 -2.04
CA LEU A 527 15.91 19.42 -1.97
C LEU A 527 14.82 20.21 -2.68
N VAL A 528 14.99 21.51 -2.93
CA VAL A 528 13.99 22.31 -3.64
C VAL A 528 13.75 21.78 -5.04
N TRP A 529 12.47 21.65 -5.41
CA TRP A 529 12.06 21.14 -6.72
C TRP A 529 10.77 21.78 -7.26
N MET A 530 9.86 22.24 -6.39
CA MET A 530 8.52 22.67 -6.80
C MET A 530 8.52 23.86 -7.77
N ARG A 531 9.49 24.77 -7.66
CA ARG A 531 9.62 25.90 -8.60
C ARG A 531 9.91 25.49 -10.04
N ASP A 532 10.42 24.27 -10.24
CA ASP A 532 10.81 23.74 -11.54
C ASP A 532 9.68 22.87 -12.17
N VAL A 533 8.52 22.77 -11.51
CA VAL A 533 7.35 22.01 -11.99
C VAL A 533 6.18 22.96 -12.26
N PRO A 534 5.98 23.45 -13.49
CA PRO A 534 4.96 24.47 -13.80
C PRO A 534 3.53 24.07 -13.47
N GLU A 535 3.21 22.76 -13.53
CA GLU A 535 1.90 22.24 -13.17
C GLU A 535 1.55 22.45 -11.69
N ILE A 536 2.57 22.46 -10.84
CA ILE A 536 2.44 22.88 -9.45
C ILE A 536 2.59 24.40 -9.43
N ARG A 537 1.47 25.11 -9.26
CA ARG A 537 1.43 26.58 -9.14
C ARG A 537 2.08 26.99 -7.83
N SER A 538 3.40 26.95 -7.83
CA SER A 538 4.23 26.86 -6.64
C SER A 538 4.20 28.13 -5.78
N SER A 539 3.72 29.25 -6.33
CA SER A 539 3.41 30.49 -5.61
C SER A 539 2.11 30.45 -4.79
N GLU A 540 1.29 29.41 -4.92
CA GLU A 540 0.03 29.25 -4.19
C GLU A 540 0.17 28.20 -3.07
N ALA A 541 -0.59 28.39 -1.98
CA ALA A 541 -0.73 27.37 -0.95
C ALA A 541 -1.41 26.10 -1.50
N LEU A 542 -0.98 24.93 -1.01
CA LEU A 542 -1.49 23.61 -1.41
C LEU A 542 -2.33 23.05 -0.27
N TRP A 543 -3.37 22.29 -0.59
CA TRP A 543 -4.02 21.44 0.40
C TRP A 543 -3.14 20.23 0.69
N HIS A 544 -2.76 20.02 1.94
CA HIS A 544 -2.00 18.88 2.41
C HIS A 544 -2.92 17.94 3.18
N MET A 545 -2.77 16.64 2.96
CA MET A 545 -3.56 15.62 3.65
C MET A 545 -2.67 14.49 4.16
N HIS A 546 -3.02 13.90 5.30
CA HIS A 546 -2.27 12.77 5.82
C HIS A 546 -2.29 11.64 4.79
N PRO A 547 -1.14 11.19 4.23
CA PRO A 547 -1.12 10.35 3.04
C PRO A 547 -1.95 9.06 3.17
N VAL A 548 -1.75 8.32 4.26
CA VAL A 548 -2.44 7.04 4.47
C VAL A 548 -3.91 7.22 4.81
N VAL A 549 -4.22 8.05 5.82
CA VAL A 549 -5.59 8.25 6.31
C VAL A 549 -6.51 8.87 5.26
N PHE A 550 -6.03 9.86 4.51
CA PHE A 550 -6.83 10.48 3.45
C PHE A 550 -7.09 9.52 2.29
N LEU A 551 -6.04 8.85 1.77
CA LEU A 551 -6.20 7.92 0.65
C LEU A 551 -7.04 6.70 1.03
N ASP A 552 -6.93 6.19 2.25
CA ASP A 552 -7.78 5.12 2.77
C ASP A 552 -9.26 5.56 2.85
N ALA A 553 -9.52 6.82 3.23
CA ALA A 553 -10.87 7.34 3.32
C ALA A 553 -11.57 7.48 1.96
N ILE A 554 -10.82 7.76 0.88
CA ILE A 554 -11.35 7.96 -0.48
C ILE A 554 -11.17 6.76 -1.42
N LYS A 555 -10.60 5.66 -0.92
CA LYS A 555 -10.45 4.44 -1.73
C LYS A 555 -11.84 3.93 -2.14
N ALA A 556 -11.98 3.46 -3.37
CA ALA A 556 -13.16 2.69 -3.69
C ALA A 556 -13.04 1.35 -2.96
N ASP A 557 -14.13 0.84 -2.40
CA ASP A 557 -14.16 -0.58 -2.06
C ASP A 557 -13.90 -1.38 -3.33
N GLU A 558 -12.94 -2.31 -3.25
CA GLU A 558 -12.52 -3.13 -4.39
C GLU A 558 -13.70 -3.92 -4.97
N TYR A 559 -14.66 -4.26 -4.11
CA TYR A 559 -15.81 -5.08 -4.40
C TYR A 559 -17.09 -4.54 -3.76
N ASP A 560 -18.16 -4.45 -4.55
CA ASP A 560 -19.50 -4.09 -4.09
C ASP A 560 -20.30 -5.37 -3.78
N PHE A 561 -20.71 -5.53 -2.51
CA PHE A 561 -21.53 -6.67 -2.05
C PHE A 561 -22.98 -6.28 -1.71
N SER A 562 -23.42 -5.08 -2.12
CA SER A 562 -24.75 -4.54 -1.78
C SER A 562 -25.90 -5.30 -2.45
N THR A 563 -25.65 -5.89 -3.62
CA THR A 563 -26.64 -6.64 -4.41
C THR A 563 -26.11 -8.02 -4.77
N ARG A 564 -27.01 -8.94 -5.10
CA ARG A 564 -26.64 -10.27 -5.58
C ARG A 564 -25.73 -10.18 -6.81
N GLU A 565 -26.08 -9.31 -7.76
CA GLU A 565 -25.38 -9.11 -9.02
C GLU A 565 -24.01 -8.44 -8.82
N SER A 566 -23.89 -7.51 -7.87
CA SER A 566 -22.59 -6.92 -7.53
C SER A 566 -21.68 -7.94 -6.84
N THR A 567 -22.21 -8.80 -5.96
CA THR A 567 -21.44 -9.89 -5.36
C THR A 567 -20.96 -10.91 -6.40
N ILE A 568 -21.80 -11.25 -7.39
CA ILE A 568 -21.37 -12.11 -8.51
C ILE A 568 -20.17 -11.47 -9.24
N ARG A 569 -20.26 -10.18 -9.58
CA ARG A 569 -19.15 -9.45 -10.20
C ARG A 569 -17.88 -9.44 -9.33
N ALA A 570 -18.03 -9.28 -8.02
CA ALA A 570 -16.90 -9.35 -7.08
C ALA A 570 -16.22 -10.73 -7.10
N ILE A 571 -17.00 -11.81 -7.06
CA ILE A 571 -16.47 -13.18 -7.12
C ILE A 571 -15.76 -13.43 -8.45
N VAL A 572 -16.34 -12.99 -9.58
CA VAL A 572 -15.72 -13.10 -10.90
C VAL A 572 -14.39 -12.36 -10.92
N ALA A 573 -14.38 -11.08 -10.52
CA ALA A 573 -13.20 -10.23 -10.54
C ALA A 573 -12.06 -10.77 -9.66
N GLU A 574 -12.35 -11.17 -8.42
CA GLU A 574 -11.34 -11.75 -7.52
C GLU A 574 -10.86 -13.12 -8.03
N SER A 575 -11.74 -13.95 -8.61
CA SER A 575 -11.33 -15.22 -9.23
C SER A 575 -10.29 -14.99 -10.34
N ARG A 576 -10.54 -14.01 -11.22
CA ARG A 576 -9.60 -13.64 -12.30
C ARG A 576 -8.28 -13.14 -11.74
N LYS A 577 -8.34 -12.21 -10.79
CA LYS A 577 -7.17 -11.63 -10.13
C LYS A 577 -6.30 -12.70 -9.48
N GLN A 578 -6.90 -13.74 -8.92
CA GLN A 578 -6.19 -14.86 -8.32
C GLN A 578 -5.76 -15.96 -9.30
N GLY A 579 -5.97 -15.79 -10.60
CA GLY A 579 -5.43 -16.68 -11.64
C GLY A 579 -6.40 -17.73 -12.18
N PHE A 580 -7.69 -17.67 -11.84
CA PHE A 580 -8.72 -18.49 -12.50
C PHE A 580 -9.16 -17.83 -13.80
N SER A 581 -8.40 -18.01 -14.88
CA SER A 581 -8.63 -17.34 -16.19
C SER A 581 -9.68 -18.02 -17.07
N LEU A 582 -10.17 -19.21 -16.73
CA LEU A 582 -11.19 -19.94 -17.52
C LEU A 582 -12.61 -19.65 -17.04
N ASN A 583 -13.57 -19.45 -17.96
CA ASN A 583 -14.99 -19.29 -17.60
C ASN A 583 -15.52 -20.52 -16.85
N THR A 584 -15.08 -21.72 -17.23
CA THR A 584 -15.46 -22.98 -16.58
C THR A 584 -15.11 -22.99 -15.09
N GLN A 585 -13.94 -22.48 -14.71
CA GLN A 585 -13.51 -22.42 -13.31
C GLN A 585 -14.39 -21.45 -12.52
N VAL A 586 -14.60 -20.23 -13.05
CA VAL A 586 -15.39 -19.20 -12.37
C VAL A 586 -16.87 -19.60 -12.26
N ALA A 587 -17.43 -20.22 -13.30
CA ALA A 587 -18.80 -20.74 -13.29
C ALA A 587 -19.01 -21.78 -12.17
N TYR A 588 -18.03 -22.66 -11.95
CA TYR A 588 -18.11 -23.64 -10.87
C TYR A 588 -18.02 -23.01 -9.46
N ILE A 589 -17.19 -21.97 -9.31
CA ILE A 589 -17.12 -21.19 -8.07
C ILE A 589 -18.48 -20.53 -7.78
N LEU A 590 -19.08 -19.85 -8.76
CA LEU A 590 -20.40 -19.22 -8.62
C LEU A 590 -21.51 -20.25 -8.32
N ALA A 591 -21.48 -21.41 -8.97
CA ALA A 591 -22.40 -22.51 -8.71
C ALA A 591 -22.32 -23.02 -7.27
N THR A 592 -21.11 -23.11 -6.73
CA THR A 592 -20.88 -23.47 -5.33
C THR A 592 -21.49 -22.41 -4.42
N VAL A 593 -21.20 -21.12 -4.62
CA VAL A 593 -21.77 -20.04 -3.79
C VAL A 593 -23.29 -20.03 -3.86
N LYS A 594 -23.88 -20.19 -5.05
CA LYS A 594 -25.33 -20.29 -5.23
C LYS A 594 -25.92 -21.40 -4.37
N ARG A 595 -25.29 -22.58 -4.35
CA ARG A 595 -25.77 -23.70 -3.54
C ARG A 595 -25.65 -23.41 -2.05
N GLU A 596 -24.47 -22.99 -1.62
CA GLU A 596 -24.13 -22.82 -0.20
C GLU A 596 -24.87 -21.64 0.46
N THR A 597 -25.29 -20.65 -0.33
CA THR A 597 -25.99 -19.44 0.17
C THR A 597 -27.48 -19.41 -0.16
N GLY A 598 -28.03 -20.47 -0.75
CA GLY A 598 -29.44 -20.51 -1.17
C GLY A 598 -29.78 -19.46 -2.25
N ASP A 599 -28.87 -19.22 -3.19
CA ASP A 599 -28.95 -18.24 -4.29
C ASP A 599 -29.02 -16.77 -3.86
N THR A 600 -28.82 -16.48 -2.57
CA THR A 600 -28.79 -15.10 -2.07
C THR A 600 -27.50 -14.36 -2.43
N PHE A 601 -26.39 -15.10 -2.63
CA PHE A 601 -25.04 -14.54 -2.74
C PHE A 601 -24.71 -13.61 -1.57
N ARG A 602 -25.18 -13.96 -0.37
CA ARG A 602 -24.78 -13.33 0.89
C ARG A 602 -24.06 -14.38 1.74
N PRO A 603 -23.04 -14.00 2.52
CA PRO A 603 -22.49 -14.86 3.57
C PRO A 603 -23.61 -15.26 4.55
N VAL A 604 -23.80 -16.56 4.78
CA VAL A 604 -24.85 -17.08 5.67
C VAL A 604 -24.29 -18.01 6.73
N ARG A 605 -25.04 -18.23 7.81
CA ARG A 605 -24.75 -19.27 8.80
C ARG A 605 -25.43 -20.58 8.41
N GLU A 606 -24.80 -21.69 8.74
CA GLU A 606 -25.38 -23.01 8.58
C GLU A 606 -26.71 -23.10 9.36
N GLY A 607 -27.74 -23.61 8.67
CA GLY A 607 -29.10 -23.68 9.20
C GLY A 607 -29.96 -22.44 8.97
N ASP A 608 -29.44 -21.40 8.30
CA ASP A 608 -30.24 -20.25 7.87
C ASP A 608 -30.64 -20.41 6.39
N TRP A 609 -31.91 -20.17 6.07
CA TRP A 609 -32.40 -20.12 4.69
C TRP A 609 -33.55 -19.13 4.56
N ALA A 610 -34.06 -18.91 3.35
CA ALA A 610 -35.10 -17.92 3.09
C ALA A 610 -36.31 -18.10 4.02
N GLY A 611 -36.50 -17.16 4.94
CA GLY A 611 -37.59 -17.15 5.92
C GLY A 611 -37.35 -17.99 7.18
N HIS A 612 -36.14 -18.52 7.41
CA HIS A 612 -35.79 -19.31 8.59
C HIS A 612 -34.39 -19.00 9.09
N THR A 613 -34.28 -18.78 10.41
CA THR A 613 -33.00 -18.57 11.09
C THR A 613 -32.90 -19.55 12.25
N SER A 614 -31.85 -20.36 12.27
CA SER A 614 -31.60 -21.28 13.37
C SER A 614 -31.08 -20.52 14.61
N THR A 615 -31.50 -20.92 15.79
CA THR A 615 -30.94 -20.39 17.06
C THR A 615 -29.57 -20.99 17.33
N ASP A 616 -28.71 -20.30 18.08
CA ASP A 616 -27.38 -20.83 18.39
C ASP A 616 -27.46 -22.05 19.34
N ASP A 617 -28.45 -22.10 20.23
CA ASP A 617 -28.79 -23.30 21.03
C ASP A 617 -29.07 -24.52 20.15
N PHE A 618 -29.78 -24.33 19.04
CA PHE A 618 -30.02 -25.40 18.08
C PHE A 618 -28.69 -25.85 17.45
N ARG A 619 -27.85 -24.92 17.03
CA ARG A 619 -26.54 -25.23 16.43
C ARG A 619 -25.62 -25.95 17.42
N GLN A 620 -25.59 -25.52 18.68
CA GLN A 620 -24.79 -26.13 19.73
C GLN A 620 -25.20 -27.58 20.01
N THR A 621 -26.50 -27.88 19.93
CA THR A 621 -27.03 -29.22 20.21
C THR A 621 -26.99 -30.15 19.00
N HIS A 622 -27.04 -29.62 17.77
CA HIS A 622 -27.15 -30.42 16.55
C HIS A 622 -25.85 -30.53 15.75
N TYR A 623 -24.91 -29.58 15.88
CA TYR A 623 -23.66 -29.59 15.13
C TYR A 623 -22.47 -29.99 16.01
N ARG A 624 -21.89 -31.16 15.71
CA ARG A 624 -20.72 -31.72 16.42
C ARG A 624 -19.47 -30.83 16.42
N TYR A 625 -19.42 -29.87 15.50
CA TYR A 625 -18.30 -28.95 15.29
C TYR A 625 -18.59 -27.54 15.82
N TYR A 626 -19.66 -27.35 16.58
CA TYR A 626 -19.92 -26.08 17.27
C TYR A 626 -18.71 -25.67 18.14
N PRO A 627 -18.30 -24.37 18.15
CA PRO A 627 -18.92 -23.21 17.50
C PRO A 627 -18.56 -23.02 16.01
N TYR A 628 -17.72 -23.89 15.44
CA TYR A 628 -17.15 -23.80 14.09
C TYR A 628 -18.05 -24.45 13.02
N TYR A 629 -19.35 -24.18 13.07
CA TYR A 629 -20.30 -24.54 12.02
C TYR A 629 -20.10 -23.70 10.76
N GLY A 630 -20.75 -24.09 9.66
CA GLY A 630 -20.65 -23.46 8.35
C GLY A 630 -20.96 -21.97 8.37
N ARG A 631 -20.06 -21.16 7.82
CA ARG A 631 -20.26 -19.72 7.61
C ARG A 631 -19.72 -19.26 6.24
N GLY A 632 -20.19 -18.12 5.77
CA GLY A 632 -19.64 -17.48 4.56
C GLY A 632 -20.16 -18.07 3.25
N PHE A 633 -19.53 -17.66 2.14
CA PHE A 633 -19.91 -18.07 0.78
C PHE A 633 -19.71 -19.56 0.50
N VAL A 634 -18.82 -20.21 1.23
CA VAL A 634 -18.42 -21.61 1.02
C VAL A 634 -18.75 -22.52 2.20
N GLN A 635 -19.45 -21.99 3.22
CA GLN A 635 -19.78 -22.71 4.46
C GLN A 635 -18.53 -23.33 5.11
N ILE A 636 -17.53 -22.49 5.44
CA ILE A 636 -16.33 -22.96 6.15
C ILE A 636 -16.70 -23.59 7.50
N THR A 637 -16.23 -24.82 7.74
CA THR A 637 -16.55 -25.63 8.92
C THR A 637 -15.26 -26.17 9.56
N TRP A 638 -15.32 -26.52 10.84
CA TRP A 638 -14.25 -27.09 11.67
C TRP A 638 -13.17 -26.12 12.14
N ASP A 639 -12.75 -26.29 13.39
CA ASP A 639 -11.79 -25.43 14.08
C ASP A 639 -10.45 -25.28 13.33
N TYR A 640 -9.93 -26.35 12.74
CA TYR A 640 -8.67 -26.32 11.99
C TYR A 640 -8.74 -25.42 10.75
N ASN A 641 -9.88 -25.35 10.06
CA ASN A 641 -10.05 -24.44 8.92
C ASN A 641 -10.11 -22.99 9.40
N TYR A 642 -10.85 -22.70 10.48
CA TYR A 642 -10.88 -21.36 11.08
C TYR A 642 -9.50 -20.92 11.56
N ARG A 643 -8.71 -21.81 12.19
CA ARG A 643 -7.31 -21.53 12.57
C ARG A 643 -6.42 -21.24 11.35
N ALA A 644 -6.51 -22.08 10.31
CA ALA A 644 -5.72 -21.90 9.09
C ALA A 644 -6.00 -20.55 8.41
N TYR A 645 -7.27 -20.15 8.31
CA TYR A 645 -7.62 -18.84 7.76
C TYR A 645 -7.37 -17.69 8.71
N SER A 646 -7.44 -17.92 10.03
CA SER A 646 -7.07 -16.94 11.04
C SER A 646 -5.60 -16.56 10.90
N GLU A 647 -4.72 -17.54 10.66
CA GLU A 647 -3.30 -17.30 10.40
C GLU A 647 -3.08 -16.59 9.05
N LYS A 648 -3.72 -17.06 7.97
CA LYS A 648 -3.56 -16.48 6.63
C LYS A 648 -4.03 -15.02 6.53
N LEU A 649 -5.13 -14.69 7.20
CA LEU A 649 -5.70 -13.34 7.21
C LEU A 649 -5.14 -12.49 8.35
N GLY A 650 -4.52 -13.12 9.34
CA GLY A 650 -4.17 -12.55 10.64
C GLY A 650 -5.39 -12.01 11.43
N VAL A 651 -6.60 -12.33 11.02
CA VAL A 651 -7.84 -11.97 11.72
C VAL A 651 -8.14 -13.10 12.71
N ASP A 652 -8.42 -12.79 13.97
CA ASP A 652 -8.85 -13.84 14.91
C ASP A 652 -10.26 -14.31 14.56
N LEU A 653 -10.34 -15.44 13.85
CA LEU A 653 -11.55 -16.15 13.47
C LEU A 653 -11.87 -17.30 14.43
N VAL A 654 -10.99 -17.59 15.37
CA VAL A 654 -11.13 -18.72 16.30
C VAL A 654 -11.97 -18.28 17.50
N THR A 655 -11.65 -17.11 18.05
CA THR A 655 -12.44 -16.53 19.15
C THR A 655 -13.71 -15.84 18.65
N ASP A 656 -13.70 -15.32 17.41
CA ASP A 656 -14.85 -14.67 16.77
C ASP A 656 -15.10 -15.24 15.37
N PRO A 657 -15.70 -16.46 15.27
CA PRO A 657 -15.93 -17.13 13.99
C PRO A 657 -16.93 -16.39 13.10
N ASP A 658 -17.77 -15.51 13.65
CA ASP A 658 -18.75 -14.73 12.89
C ASP A 658 -18.11 -13.69 11.95
N LYS A 659 -16.83 -13.34 12.14
CA LYS A 659 -16.08 -12.51 11.19
C LYS A 659 -16.03 -13.11 9.78
N THR A 660 -16.20 -14.43 9.65
CA THR A 660 -16.31 -15.10 8.33
C THR A 660 -17.61 -14.76 7.57
N LEU A 661 -18.54 -14.03 8.19
CA LEU A 661 -19.73 -13.48 7.53
C LEU A 661 -19.46 -12.11 6.90
N ASP A 662 -18.31 -11.48 7.15
CA ASP A 662 -17.87 -10.35 6.33
C ASP A 662 -17.64 -10.86 4.89
N PRO A 663 -18.29 -10.26 3.87
CA PRO A 663 -18.23 -10.75 2.50
C PRO A 663 -16.81 -10.70 1.90
N ARG A 664 -15.92 -9.83 2.38
CA ARG A 664 -14.52 -9.77 1.93
C ARG A 664 -13.72 -10.95 2.47
N ILE A 665 -13.89 -11.27 3.76
CA ILE A 665 -13.29 -12.46 4.36
C ILE A 665 -13.85 -13.73 3.70
N ALA A 666 -15.17 -13.80 3.52
CA ALA A 666 -15.82 -14.92 2.84
C ALA A 666 -15.33 -15.10 1.39
N LEU A 667 -15.14 -13.99 0.65
CA LEU A 667 -14.62 -14.01 -0.71
C LEU A 667 -13.18 -14.53 -0.75
N PHE A 668 -12.32 -14.04 0.14
CA PHE A 668 -10.95 -14.54 0.24
C PHE A 668 -10.92 -16.05 0.53
N ILE A 669 -11.67 -16.50 1.55
CA ILE A 669 -11.76 -17.91 1.94
C ILE A 669 -12.26 -18.78 0.78
N LEU A 670 -13.27 -18.31 0.04
CA LEU A 670 -13.81 -19.01 -1.13
C LEU A 670 -12.73 -19.23 -2.20
N ILE A 671 -12.06 -18.16 -2.63
CA ILE A 671 -11.12 -18.21 -3.76
C ILE A 671 -9.81 -18.92 -3.36
N ASP A 672 -9.25 -18.60 -2.19
CA ASP A 672 -8.06 -19.27 -1.65
C ASP A 672 -8.32 -20.77 -1.43
N GLY A 673 -9.50 -21.12 -0.93
CA GLY A 673 -9.91 -22.50 -0.71
C GLY A 673 -9.91 -23.33 -1.97
N PHE A 674 -10.47 -22.82 -3.07
CA PHE A 674 -10.43 -23.48 -4.37
C PHE A 674 -9.02 -23.55 -4.98
N LYS A 675 -8.23 -22.48 -4.81
CA LYS A 675 -6.90 -22.36 -5.40
C LYS A 675 -5.88 -23.26 -4.73
N ASN A 676 -5.93 -23.31 -3.40
CA ASN A 676 -4.93 -23.99 -2.59
C ASN A 676 -5.44 -25.32 -2.02
N GLY A 677 -6.73 -25.64 -2.20
CA GLY A 677 -7.33 -26.90 -1.76
C GLY A 677 -7.39 -27.03 -0.24
N VAL A 678 -7.60 -25.92 0.47
CA VAL A 678 -7.44 -25.86 1.94
C VAL A 678 -8.40 -26.81 2.67
N PHE A 679 -9.62 -26.99 2.15
CA PHE A 679 -10.67 -27.73 2.86
C PHE A 679 -10.50 -29.26 2.82
N THR A 680 -10.04 -29.81 1.69
CA THR A 680 -9.98 -31.27 1.45
C THR A 680 -8.65 -31.76 0.89
N GLY A 681 -7.71 -30.85 0.63
CA GLY A 681 -6.48 -31.11 -0.13
C GLY A 681 -6.67 -31.16 -1.64
N LYS A 682 -7.87 -30.91 -2.17
CA LYS A 682 -8.19 -30.93 -3.61
C LYS A 682 -8.40 -29.53 -4.17
N LYS A 683 -7.71 -29.20 -5.25
CA LYS A 683 -7.79 -27.89 -5.92
C LYS A 683 -8.80 -27.92 -7.05
N LEU A 684 -9.36 -26.78 -7.41
CA LEU A 684 -10.28 -26.70 -8.56
C LEU A 684 -9.59 -27.13 -9.87
N THR A 685 -8.31 -26.80 -10.01
CA THR A 685 -7.48 -27.18 -11.17
C THR A 685 -7.27 -28.69 -11.32
N ASP A 686 -7.54 -29.48 -10.27
CA ASP A 686 -7.49 -30.94 -10.34
C ASP A 686 -8.65 -31.52 -11.18
N TYR A 687 -9.74 -30.76 -11.35
CA TYR A 687 -10.96 -31.18 -12.04
C TYR A 687 -11.34 -30.30 -13.24
N VAL A 688 -11.02 -29.01 -13.17
CA VAL A 688 -11.34 -28.02 -14.20
C VAL A 688 -10.06 -27.28 -14.63
N SER A 689 -9.61 -27.59 -15.84
CA SER A 689 -8.39 -27.08 -16.47
C SER A 689 -8.65 -26.66 -17.92
N THR A 690 -7.60 -26.23 -18.62
CA THR A 690 -7.68 -25.88 -20.05
C THR A 690 -8.04 -27.05 -20.95
N THR A 691 -7.86 -28.30 -20.49
CA THR A 691 -8.05 -29.51 -21.29
C THR A 691 -9.16 -30.43 -20.77
N SER A 692 -9.71 -30.16 -19.58
CA SER A 692 -10.74 -31.00 -18.96
C SER A 692 -11.67 -30.16 -18.10
N THR A 693 -12.96 -30.50 -18.09
CA THR A 693 -13.97 -29.87 -17.22
C THR A 693 -14.85 -30.94 -16.61
N ASP A 694 -14.62 -31.22 -15.32
CA ASP A 694 -15.41 -32.17 -14.54
C ASP A 694 -16.07 -31.48 -13.34
N PHE A 695 -17.17 -30.79 -13.60
CA PHE A 695 -17.93 -30.10 -12.55
C PHE A 695 -18.51 -31.04 -11.51
N TYR A 696 -18.85 -32.28 -11.86
CA TYR A 696 -19.42 -33.21 -10.91
C TYR A 696 -18.41 -33.57 -9.82
N HIS A 697 -17.19 -33.97 -10.20
CA HIS A 697 -16.16 -34.33 -9.23
C HIS A 697 -15.47 -33.13 -8.58
N ALA A 698 -15.58 -31.93 -9.16
CA ALA A 698 -15.10 -30.70 -8.54
C ALA A 698 -15.74 -30.41 -7.17
N ARG A 699 -16.86 -31.06 -6.81
CA ARG A 699 -17.45 -30.96 -5.46
C ARG A 699 -16.48 -31.39 -4.36
N ARG A 700 -15.53 -32.26 -4.71
CA ARG A 700 -14.44 -32.72 -3.84
C ARG A 700 -13.51 -31.63 -3.34
N CYS A 701 -13.52 -30.43 -3.92
CA CYS A 701 -12.80 -29.28 -3.38
C CYS A 701 -13.36 -28.80 -2.04
N ILE A 702 -14.66 -28.95 -1.81
CA ILE A 702 -15.35 -28.43 -0.62
C ILE A 702 -15.84 -29.55 0.29
N ASN A 703 -16.49 -30.58 -0.26
CA ASN A 703 -17.08 -31.68 0.50
C ASN A 703 -16.96 -33.00 -0.30
N GLY A 704 -17.68 -34.07 0.05
CA GLY A 704 -17.75 -35.30 -0.74
C GLY A 704 -18.40 -35.12 -2.12
N LEU A 705 -19.38 -35.96 -2.47
CA LEU A 705 -20.18 -35.78 -3.69
C LEU A 705 -21.61 -35.32 -3.39
N ASP A 706 -21.85 -34.87 -2.16
CA ASP A 706 -23.15 -34.37 -1.76
C ASP A 706 -23.52 -33.14 -2.59
N HIS A 707 -24.73 -33.19 -3.17
CA HIS A 707 -25.28 -32.22 -4.11
C HIS A 707 -24.46 -31.94 -5.39
N ALA A 708 -23.51 -32.81 -5.74
CA ALA A 708 -22.65 -32.63 -6.92
C ALA A 708 -23.42 -32.43 -8.22
N GLU A 709 -24.47 -33.22 -8.47
CA GLU A 709 -25.30 -33.12 -9.68
C GLU A 709 -25.99 -31.75 -9.81
N GLN A 710 -26.49 -31.21 -8.70
CA GLN A 710 -27.16 -29.91 -8.71
C GLN A 710 -26.16 -28.77 -8.93
N ILE A 711 -25.00 -28.82 -8.26
CA ILE A 711 -23.95 -27.81 -8.43
C ILE A 711 -23.42 -27.84 -9.87
N LYS A 712 -23.23 -29.03 -10.45
CA LYS A 712 -22.92 -29.19 -11.87
C LYS A 712 -23.95 -28.47 -12.73
N GLY A 713 -25.24 -28.71 -12.51
CA GLY A 713 -26.32 -28.04 -13.27
C GLY A 713 -26.28 -26.52 -13.16
N PHE A 714 -25.96 -25.97 -11.97
CA PHE A 714 -25.75 -24.53 -11.80
C PHE A 714 -24.50 -24.02 -12.51
N ALA A 715 -23.41 -24.80 -12.52
CA ALA A 715 -22.17 -24.43 -13.20
C ALA A 715 -22.37 -24.36 -14.73
N ASP A 716 -23.14 -25.29 -15.29
CA ASP A 716 -23.50 -25.28 -16.72
C ASP A 716 -24.32 -24.01 -17.09
N ASP A 717 -25.26 -23.58 -16.23
CA ASP A 717 -26.03 -22.33 -16.42
C ASP A 717 -25.15 -21.07 -16.32
N PHE A 718 -24.29 -20.98 -15.30
CA PHE A 718 -23.36 -19.85 -15.16
C PHE A 718 -22.37 -19.77 -16.32
N LEU A 719 -21.83 -20.90 -16.77
CA LEU A 719 -20.92 -20.96 -17.91
C LEU A 719 -21.58 -20.40 -19.17
N SER A 720 -22.81 -20.83 -19.45
CA SER A 720 -23.57 -20.37 -20.62
C SER A 720 -23.77 -18.86 -20.61
N LYS A 721 -24.05 -18.25 -19.45
CA LYS A 721 -24.21 -16.79 -19.29
C LYS A 721 -22.88 -16.04 -19.45
N MET A 722 -21.81 -16.56 -18.87
CA MET A 722 -20.46 -15.96 -18.98
C MET A 722 -19.95 -15.99 -20.42
N ASP A 723 -20.20 -17.07 -21.15
CA ASP A 723 -19.83 -17.20 -22.57
C ASP A 723 -20.68 -16.27 -23.46
N ALA A 724 -21.88 -15.91 -23.03
CA ALA A 724 -22.73 -14.89 -23.65
C ALA A 724 -22.32 -13.44 -23.29
N GLY A 725 -21.27 -13.25 -22.48
CA GLY A 725 -20.75 -11.94 -22.11
C GLY A 725 -21.32 -11.35 -20.82
N GLU A 726 -22.14 -12.10 -20.06
CA GLU A 726 -22.58 -11.63 -18.74
C GLU A 726 -21.42 -11.58 -17.75
N TRP A 727 -21.31 -10.48 -17.00
CA TRP A 727 -20.29 -10.23 -15.96
C TRP A 727 -18.84 -10.21 -16.44
N GLN A 728 -18.61 -9.95 -17.74
CA GLN A 728 -17.29 -9.62 -18.29
C GLN A 728 -16.81 -8.23 -17.89
#